data_AF-A0AAV1Z3L1-F1
#
_entry.id   AF-A0AAV1Z3L1-F1
#
_cell.length_a   1.000
_cell.length_b   1.000
_cell.length_c   1.000
_cell.angle_alpha   90.00
_cell.angle_beta   90.00
_cell.angle_gamma   90.00
#
_symmetry.space_group_name_H-M   'P 1'
#
loop_
_entity.id
_entity.type
_entity.pdbx_description
1 polymer ?
#
loop_
_entity_poly.entity_id
_entity_poly.type
_entity_poly.pdbx_seq_one_letter_code
_entity_poly.pdbx_strand_id
1 'polypeptide(L)'
;MKKLKPPSYEETIAAGPPQHSSKKNISYRPDEELAFSAIDIRNDQLIKVSVFQHAPTAPTIGVIKSPLAPHAPTAPTIGTIESIEAPLLSLDPLTDPELRAVLFKHKKNFACGASKFISEMTLSDIQNDCALHYKLESFGEKRECTPRFTGYYGQNIDGPENGVAPDKWNVPIGMPIKFVDHQITTEIPHTAYVKECSTCEGEKKIDCTPCWARGKCTGRGTIDCSFCDGYGKVKYYMLLVVTWKNHVDDIVSNRYNLPEELILEASGQEIFTKQADQVEPLNTAHVTLNEASAVLIEKHHLSIRNEAIRDQRHSLRAVPVTRATYVWRNKKAGPSSSTAAINRAYVSDEVVQQVPTAPPIGIAPPVRIPLLTLVKLTDNELREALYKYTNEFCCYGSRFIREMILTDIYDDCAFHYKLESFGEKRESTPRFTGYYGQSIDGTENGPAPNPWDVRVGVPTKFIDNKITTEIPHTAYVKTCSTCDGDKKVDCGSCNGWGSSTCSSCSGSGRDSDDNSCISCGGSGSESCWRCSGDGKVDCSTCDGYGKVKWYRLLIVTWKNHVDNFVSNKDNLPKDLILESSGREMFNQQGDKVDPVNTAPDKLIDEASAVLIRKHNFSFGNELIIAQRIIVAQKLLVCSSGSDKT
;
A
#
# COMPACT_ATOMS: atom_id res chain seq x y z
N MET A 1 -4.02 -30.31 -30.00
CA MET A 1 -3.08 -31.35 -30.49
C MET A 1 -2.01 -31.63 -29.43
N LYS A 2 -1.22 -32.71 -29.60
CA LYS A 2 -0.17 -33.30 -28.72
C LYS A 2 0.41 -32.46 -27.56
N LYS A 3 0.52 -33.11 -26.38
CA LYS A 3 1.35 -32.69 -25.23
C LYS A 3 2.85 -32.60 -25.62
N LEU A 4 3.56 -31.60 -25.13
CA LEU A 4 5.03 -31.61 -24.99
C LEU A 4 5.46 -31.02 -23.63
N LYS A 5 6.51 -31.59 -23.05
CA LYS A 5 7.11 -31.18 -21.75
C LYS A 5 8.09 -30.00 -21.95
N PRO A 6 8.40 -29.22 -20.89
CA PRO A 6 9.48 -28.24 -20.90
C PRO A 6 10.86 -28.91 -20.74
N PRO A 7 11.94 -28.32 -21.29
CA PRO A 7 13.32 -28.61 -20.92
C PRO A 7 13.80 -27.71 -19.76
N SER A 8 14.99 -28.02 -19.24
CA SER A 8 15.53 -27.61 -17.94
C SER A 8 16.68 -26.58 -18.00
N TYR A 9 17.06 -26.07 -16.82
CA TYR A 9 18.17 -25.15 -16.49
C TYR A 9 19.55 -25.45 -17.13
N GLU A 10 20.38 -24.44 -17.43
CA GLU A 10 21.51 -23.94 -16.58
C GLU A 10 22.24 -22.71 -17.23
N GLU A 11 23.22 -22.11 -16.52
CA GLU A 11 23.80 -20.77 -16.73
C GLU A 11 25.06 -20.69 -17.62
N THR A 12 25.39 -19.49 -18.17
CA THR A 12 26.75 -18.85 -18.04
C THR A 12 26.84 -17.42 -18.66
N ILE A 13 27.94 -16.71 -18.35
CA ILE A 13 28.15 -15.24 -18.44
C ILE A 13 29.09 -14.82 -19.59
N ALA A 14 28.85 -13.69 -20.27
CA ALA A 14 29.89 -12.83 -20.90
C ALA A 14 29.38 -11.43 -21.32
N ALA A 15 30.26 -10.42 -21.43
CA ALA A 15 29.93 -9.03 -21.76
C ALA A 15 30.72 -8.48 -22.98
N GLY A 16 30.18 -7.47 -23.69
CA GLY A 16 30.92 -6.72 -24.73
C GLY A 16 30.03 -5.89 -25.71
N PRO A 17 30.29 -4.57 -25.92
CA PRO A 17 29.54 -3.69 -26.85
C PRO A 17 30.38 -3.31 -28.10
N PRO A 18 29.97 -2.32 -28.94
CA PRO A 18 28.73 -2.18 -29.74
C PRO A 18 29.07 -2.11 -31.26
N GLN A 19 28.09 -1.94 -32.18
CA GLN A 19 28.15 -0.96 -33.31
C GLN A 19 26.99 -1.01 -34.34
N HIS A 20 26.67 0.19 -34.85
CA HIS A 20 26.15 0.56 -36.17
C HIS A 20 24.96 -0.14 -36.88
N SER A 21 23.81 0.52 -36.78
CA SER A 21 22.98 1.02 -37.90
C SER A 21 22.75 0.17 -39.16
N SER A 22 21.49 -0.20 -39.39
CA SER A 22 20.91 -0.22 -40.74
C SER A 22 19.53 0.43 -40.74
N LYS A 23 19.40 1.61 -41.38
CA LYS A 23 18.10 2.23 -41.66
C LYS A 23 17.34 1.36 -42.66
N LYS A 24 16.22 0.76 -42.24
CA LYS A 24 15.21 0.25 -43.18
C LYS A 24 13.98 1.15 -43.11
N ASN A 25 13.79 1.95 -44.17
CA ASN A 25 12.55 2.66 -44.42
C ASN A 25 11.43 1.63 -44.62
N ILE A 26 10.38 1.69 -43.82
CA ILE A 26 9.13 0.96 -44.05
C ILE A 26 8.02 2.00 -44.22
N SER A 27 7.24 1.82 -45.28
CA SER A 27 6.21 2.77 -45.71
C SER A 27 4.96 2.70 -44.85
N TYR A 28 4.51 3.86 -44.35
CA TYR A 28 3.29 4.04 -43.57
C TYR A 28 2.01 3.80 -44.38
N ARG A 29 1.02 3.11 -43.80
CA ARG A 29 -0.39 3.12 -44.24
C ARG A 29 -1.26 3.79 -43.16
N PRO A 30 -2.41 4.40 -43.54
CA PRO A 30 -2.98 5.50 -42.76
C PRO A 30 -4.48 5.28 -42.44
N ASP A 31 -4.82 4.25 -41.68
CA ASP A 31 -6.22 3.90 -41.34
C ASP A 31 -6.36 3.41 -39.86
N GLU A 32 -5.53 3.92 -38.94
CA GLU A 32 -5.60 3.69 -37.47
C GLU A 32 -6.22 4.93 -36.78
N GLU A 33 -7.29 4.74 -35.98
CA GLU A 33 -7.95 5.82 -35.22
C GLU A 33 -7.38 5.92 -33.78
N LEU A 34 -6.47 6.88 -33.57
CA LEU A 34 -5.75 7.05 -32.30
C LEU A 34 -6.45 8.05 -31.37
N ALA A 35 -6.71 7.67 -30.11
CA ALA A 35 -6.93 8.60 -29.02
C ALA A 35 -5.59 8.90 -28.32
N PHE A 36 -5.28 10.17 -28.05
CA PHE A 36 -4.00 10.59 -27.49
C PHE A 36 -4.17 11.24 -26.12
N SER A 37 -3.33 10.82 -25.16
CA SER A 37 -3.14 11.49 -23.87
C SER A 37 -1.67 11.91 -23.76
N ALA A 38 -1.39 13.18 -23.46
CA ALA A 38 -0.02 13.71 -23.36
C ALA A 38 0.10 14.84 -22.34
N ILE A 39 1.31 15.07 -21.82
CA ILE A 39 1.66 16.24 -20.99
C ILE A 39 2.38 17.27 -21.87
N ASP A 40 1.98 18.55 -21.82
CA ASP A 40 2.79 19.64 -22.38
C ASP A 40 3.90 20.06 -21.43
N ILE A 41 5.13 19.63 -21.71
CA ILE A 41 6.35 19.98 -20.97
C ILE A 41 6.77 21.46 -21.20
N ARG A 42 5.82 22.40 -21.34
CA ARG A 42 6.04 23.86 -21.29
C ARG A 42 5.16 24.53 -20.23
N ASN A 43 3.92 24.07 -20.08
CA ASN A 43 2.95 24.55 -19.09
C ASN A 43 2.48 23.44 -18.11
N ASP A 44 3.00 22.22 -18.25
CA ASP A 44 2.60 20.99 -17.55
C ASP A 44 1.10 20.67 -17.63
N GLN A 45 0.43 21.13 -18.69
CA GLN A 45 -0.98 20.87 -18.96
C GLN A 45 -1.20 19.45 -19.50
N LEU A 46 -2.28 18.80 -19.04
CA LEU A 46 -2.73 17.53 -19.59
C LEU A 46 -3.56 17.77 -20.86
N ILE A 47 -3.31 16.97 -21.88
CA ILE A 47 -4.01 17.02 -23.15
C ILE A 47 -4.69 15.68 -23.41
N LYS A 48 -5.99 15.73 -23.75
CA LYS A 48 -6.75 14.58 -24.25
C LYS A 48 -7.32 14.90 -25.64
N VAL A 49 -6.90 14.14 -26.65
CA VAL A 49 -7.40 14.26 -28.03
C VAL A 49 -8.18 13.00 -28.41
N SER A 50 -9.39 13.16 -28.95
CA SER A 50 -10.31 12.05 -29.29
C SER A 50 -10.97 12.22 -30.65
N VAL A 51 -11.46 11.15 -31.27
CA VAL A 51 -12.06 11.18 -32.62
C VAL A 51 -13.48 11.77 -32.59
N PHE A 52 -13.84 12.59 -33.59
CA PHE A 52 -15.18 13.17 -33.70
C PHE A 52 -16.19 12.19 -34.35
N GLN A 53 -17.11 11.65 -33.55
CA GLN A 53 -18.26 10.86 -34.04
C GLN A 53 -19.49 11.76 -34.20
N HIS A 54 -20.15 11.71 -35.36
CA HIS A 54 -21.33 12.56 -35.64
C HIS A 54 -22.56 12.15 -34.82
N ALA A 55 -23.12 13.08 -34.04
CA ALA A 55 -24.46 12.98 -33.47
C ALA A 55 -25.47 13.78 -34.33
N PRO A 56 -26.71 13.29 -34.54
CA PRO A 56 -27.72 14.02 -35.30
C PRO A 56 -28.27 15.23 -34.52
N THR A 57 -28.35 16.38 -35.18
CA THR A 57 -28.83 17.64 -34.61
C THR A 57 -30.34 17.65 -34.38
N ALA A 58 -30.77 18.00 -33.17
CA ALA A 58 -32.17 18.34 -32.86
C ALA A 58 -32.49 19.82 -33.21
N PRO A 59 -33.75 20.16 -33.55
CA PRO A 59 -34.09 21.46 -34.13
C PRO A 59 -34.27 22.61 -33.10
N THR A 60 -34.02 23.83 -33.58
CA THR A 60 -34.11 25.10 -32.83
C THR A 60 -35.56 25.49 -32.48
N ILE A 61 -35.83 25.92 -31.24
CA ILE A 61 -37.10 26.57 -30.85
C ILE A 61 -36.86 27.82 -29.98
N GLY A 62 -37.35 28.97 -30.45
CA GLY A 62 -38.11 29.98 -29.70
C GLY A 62 -37.50 30.70 -28.48
N VAL A 63 -37.21 32.00 -28.65
CA VAL A 63 -36.93 32.96 -27.54
C VAL A 63 -38.24 33.50 -26.95
N ILE A 64 -38.38 33.55 -25.62
CA ILE A 64 -39.34 34.41 -24.88
C ILE A 64 -38.65 35.03 -23.64
N LYS A 65 -39.06 36.24 -23.23
CA LYS A 65 -38.44 37.04 -22.15
C LYS A 65 -39.17 36.92 -20.78
N SER A 66 -38.41 37.26 -19.73
CA SER A 66 -38.69 37.53 -18.28
C SER A 66 -40.00 38.32 -17.97
N PRO A 67 -40.54 38.43 -16.70
CA PRO A 67 -39.75 38.76 -15.48
C PRO A 67 -40.26 38.40 -14.03
N LEU A 68 -39.32 38.59 -13.07
CA LEU A 68 -39.44 39.04 -11.65
C LEU A 68 -40.16 38.20 -10.55
N ALA A 69 -39.63 38.34 -9.32
CA ALA A 69 -40.00 37.69 -8.03
C ALA A 69 -40.90 38.63 -7.15
N PRO A 70 -41.15 38.49 -5.80
CA PRO A 70 -40.48 37.67 -4.75
C PRO A 70 -41.36 37.08 -3.59
N HIS A 71 -40.74 36.31 -2.66
CA HIS A 71 -40.75 36.48 -1.18
C HIS A 71 -40.40 35.19 -0.39
N ALA A 72 -39.82 35.35 0.82
CA ALA A 72 -39.23 34.29 1.69
C ALA A 72 -40.07 33.99 2.95
N PRO A 73 -39.64 33.04 3.82
CA PRO A 73 -38.97 33.50 5.06
C PRO A 73 -37.78 32.65 5.60
N THR A 74 -36.90 33.36 6.33
CA THR A 74 -35.76 33.01 7.21
C THR A 74 -36.15 32.27 8.53
N ALA A 75 -35.29 31.64 9.36
CA ALA A 75 -33.85 31.25 9.43
C ALA A 75 -33.72 30.02 10.42
N PRO A 76 -32.55 29.47 10.87
CA PRO A 76 -31.36 30.15 11.44
C PRO A 76 -29.99 29.69 10.88
N THR A 77 -28.96 30.46 11.23
CA THR A 77 -27.60 30.40 10.67
C THR A 77 -26.69 29.37 11.36
N ILE A 78 -26.06 28.50 10.55
CA ILE A 78 -24.79 27.82 10.89
C ILE A 78 -23.81 28.14 9.75
N GLY A 79 -22.56 28.46 10.09
CA GLY A 79 -21.57 29.06 9.18
C GLY A 79 -21.42 28.30 7.87
N THR A 80 -22.05 28.81 6.81
CA THR A 80 -21.84 28.34 5.45
C THR A 80 -20.48 28.85 5.01
N ILE A 81 -19.55 27.96 4.72
CA ILE A 81 -18.34 28.33 3.98
C ILE A 81 -18.83 28.82 2.62
N GLU A 82 -18.44 30.04 2.24
CA GLU A 82 -18.78 30.59 0.93
C GLU A 82 -18.42 29.57 -0.15
N SER A 83 -19.35 29.38 -1.09
CA SER A 83 -19.18 28.46 -2.20
C SER A 83 -17.79 28.62 -2.80
N ILE A 84 -17.04 27.52 -2.86
CA ILE A 84 -15.91 27.39 -3.78
C ILE A 84 -16.50 27.34 -5.19
N GLU A 85 -16.99 28.48 -5.66
CA GLU A 85 -16.73 28.89 -7.04
C GLU A 85 -15.21 28.89 -7.13
N ALA A 86 -14.66 27.80 -7.66
CA ALA A 86 -13.25 27.74 -7.99
C ALA A 86 -12.95 29.02 -8.78
N PRO A 87 -12.00 29.87 -8.34
CA PRO A 87 -11.72 31.13 -9.02
C PRO A 87 -11.46 30.78 -10.47
N LEU A 88 -12.33 31.27 -11.36
CA LEU A 88 -12.44 30.80 -12.74
C LEU A 88 -11.03 30.74 -13.32
N LEU A 89 -10.55 29.51 -13.50
CA LEU A 89 -9.26 29.23 -14.09
C LEU A 89 -9.33 29.78 -15.51
N SER A 90 -8.87 31.03 -15.66
CA SER A 90 -8.61 31.69 -16.94
C SER A 90 -7.34 31.09 -17.56
N LEU A 91 -7.36 29.77 -17.67
CA LEU A 91 -6.52 29.02 -18.55
C LEU A 91 -6.98 29.42 -19.94
N ASP A 92 -6.18 30.21 -20.64
CA ASP A 92 -6.36 30.39 -22.07
C ASP A 92 -6.33 28.99 -22.73
N PRO A 93 -7.31 28.64 -23.58
CA PRO A 93 -7.30 27.37 -24.28
C PRO A 93 -6.09 27.29 -25.18
N LEU A 94 -5.31 26.20 -25.06
CA LEU A 94 -4.19 25.92 -25.96
C LEU A 94 -4.69 26.05 -27.39
N THR A 95 -4.13 27.02 -28.11
CA THR A 95 -4.52 27.26 -29.49
C THR A 95 -4.15 26.05 -30.35
N ASP A 96 -4.84 25.84 -31.47
CA ASP A 96 -4.52 24.74 -32.41
C ASP A 96 -3.00 24.65 -32.74
N PRO A 97 -2.27 25.76 -33.00
CA PRO A 97 -0.81 25.74 -33.15
C PRO A 97 -0.03 25.23 -31.93
N GLU A 98 -0.44 25.60 -30.72
CA GLU A 98 0.21 25.18 -29.47
C GLU A 98 -0.05 23.71 -29.19
N LEU A 99 -1.31 23.29 -29.27
CA LEU A 99 -1.75 21.90 -29.11
C LEU A 99 -1.02 20.97 -30.10
N ARG A 100 -0.91 21.37 -31.38
CA ARG A 100 -0.10 20.63 -32.37
C ARG A 100 1.38 20.59 -31.98
N ALA A 101 1.96 21.68 -31.50
CA ALA A 101 3.36 21.71 -31.08
C ALA A 101 3.65 20.73 -29.93
N VAL A 102 2.70 20.48 -29.03
CA VAL A 102 2.82 19.45 -27.98
C VAL A 102 2.77 18.04 -28.58
N LEU A 103 1.80 17.77 -29.46
CA LEU A 103 1.71 16.49 -30.17
C LEU A 103 3.00 16.21 -30.97
N PHE A 104 3.58 17.23 -31.61
CA PHE A 104 4.87 17.14 -32.30
C PHE A 104 6.06 16.92 -31.35
N LYS A 105 6.00 17.33 -30.08
CA LYS A 105 7.02 17.09 -29.05
C LYS A 105 6.92 15.65 -28.52
N HIS A 106 5.70 15.16 -28.29
CA HIS A 106 5.43 13.79 -27.82
C HIS A 106 5.73 12.71 -28.89
N LYS A 107 5.78 13.11 -30.17
CA LYS A 107 6.21 12.31 -31.34
C LYS A 107 7.49 11.49 -31.15
N LYS A 108 8.40 11.87 -30.24
CA LYS A 108 9.68 11.17 -30.02
C LYS A 108 9.52 9.67 -29.68
N ASN A 109 8.34 9.28 -29.20
CA ASN A 109 7.97 7.90 -28.85
C ASN A 109 7.25 7.13 -29.99
N PHE A 110 6.98 7.76 -31.14
CA PHE A 110 6.22 7.16 -32.26
C PHE A 110 6.96 7.24 -33.61
N ALA A 111 6.66 6.28 -34.48
CA ALA A 111 7.41 6.01 -35.71
C ALA A 111 7.22 7.07 -36.83
N CYS A 112 7.94 6.83 -37.95
CA CYS A 112 8.04 7.71 -39.11
C CYS A 112 6.73 7.86 -39.89
N GLY A 113 5.78 8.64 -39.36
CA GLY A 113 4.49 8.95 -40.01
C GLY A 113 3.70 10.02 -39.26
N ALA A 114 3.80 10.04 -37.93
CA ALA A 114 3.05 10.92 -37.03
C ALA A 114 3.15 12.42 -37.39
N SER A 115 4.27 12.90 -37.96
CA SER A 115 4.35 14.32 -38.36
C SER A 115 3.36 14.71 -39.45
N LYS A 116 3.06 13.82 -40.40
CA LYS A 116 2.11 14.09 -41.48
C LYS A 116 0.67 14.05 -40.97
N PHE A 117 0.37 13.11 -40.07
CA PHE A 117 -0.89 13.05 -39.34
C PHE A 117 -1.15 14.33 -38.52
N ILE A 118 -0.20 14.76 -37.68
CA ILE A 118 -0.34 15.96 -36.84
C ILE A 118 -0.45 17.25 -37.67
N SER A 119 0.16 17.33 -38.86
CA SER A 119 -0.02 18.46 -39.78
C SER A 119 -1.34 18.44 -40.58
N GLU A 120 -1.92 17.26 -40.83
CA GLU A 120 -3.09 17.08 -41.72
C GLU A 120 -4.43 16.89 -40.97
N MET A 121 -4.42 16.62 -39.65
CA MET A 121 -5.66 16.53 -38.87
C MET A 121 -6.34 17.91 -38.74
N THR A 122 -7.68 17.95 -38.74
CA THR A 122 -8.44 19.14 -38.33
C THR A 122 -8.84 18.95 -36.87
N LEU A 123 -8.43 19.87 -35.99
CA LEU A 123 -8.85 19.89 -34.59
C LEU A 123 -10.14 20.71 -34.47
N SER A 124 -11.04 20.28 -33.59
CA SER A 124 -12.35 20.88 -33.33
C SER A 124 -12.74 20.69 -31.87
N ASP A 125 -13.72 21.45 -31.38
CA ASP A 125 -14.22 21.33 -30.00
C ASP A 125 -13.10 21.34 -28.95
N ILE A 126 -12.17 22.30 -29.07
CA ILE A 126 -11.10 22.50 -28.10
C ILE A 126 -11.71 23.17 -26.86
N GLN A 127 -11.68 22.48 -25.73
CA GLN A 127 -12.28 22.90 -24.47
C GLN A 127 -11.27 22.76 -23.32
N ASN A 128 -11.27 23.71 -22.39
CA ASN A 128 -10.51 23.61 -21.14
C ASN A 128 -11.39 23.08 -20.02
N ASP A 129 -10.80 22.23 -19.19
CA ASP A 129 -11.41 21.61 -18.02
C ASP A 129 -10.32 21.39 -16.94
N CYS A 130 -10.66 20.78 -15.81
CA CYS A 130 -9.70 20.37 -14.79
C CYS A 130 -10.03 19.01 -14.17
N ALA A 131 -8.96 18.23 -13.93
CA ALA A 131 -8.99 17.15 -12.95
C ALA A 131 -8.65 17.74 -11.57
N LEU A 132 -9.21 17.17 -10.50
CA LEU A 132 -8.94 17.62 -9.13
C LEU A 132 -8.15 16.54 -8.39
N HIS A 133 -7.01 16.91 -7.82
CA HIS A 133 -6.19 16.06 -6.97
C HIS A 133 -6.32 16.56 -5.52
N TYR A 134 -6.96 15.77 -4.66
CA TYR A 134 -7.01 16.01 -3.22
C TYR A 134 -5.92 15.21 -2.52
N LYS A 135 -5.18 15.85 -1.62
CA LYS A 135 -4.11 15.24 -0.82
C LYS A 135 -4.34 15.54 0.65
N LEU A 136 -4.25 14.52 1.50
CA LEU A 136 -4.27 14.60 2.95
C LEU A 136 -2.90 14.19 3.51
N GLU A 137 -2.40 14.97 4.45
CA GLU A 137 -1.14 14.76 5.16
C GLU A 137 -1.40 14.77 6.66
N SER A 138 -1.08 13.67 7.36
CA SER A 138 -1.12 13.60 8.82
C SER A 138 0.29 13.46 9.37
N PHE A 139 0.69 14.39 10.22
CA PHE A 139 1.99 14.38 10.85
C PHE A 139 1.93 13.67 12.21
N GLY A 140 2.34 12.40 12.25
CA GLY A 140 2.33 11.56 13.45
C GLY A 140 3.63 11.67 14.25
N GLU A 141 3.55 11.65 15.58
CA GLU A 141 4.69 11.58 16.51
C GLU A 141 4.66 10.27 17.32
N LYS A 142 5.70 9.45 17.19
CA LYS A 142 5.89 8.21 17.95
C LYS A 142 7.04 8.36 18.94
N ARG A 143 6.81 7.99 20.21
CA ARG A 143 7.83 8.00 21.29
C ARG A 143 8.09 6.61 21.86
N GLU A 144 9.33 6.16 21.80
CA GLU A 144 9.78 4.85 22.31
C GLU A 144 11.00 4.99 23.23
N CYS A 145 11.03 4.23 24.33
CA CYS A 145 12.13 4.26 25.30
C CYS A 145 12.95 2.98 25.17
N THR A 146 14.27 3.11 24.98
CA THR A 146 15.19 1.97 24.85
C THR A 146 16.30 2.06 25.92
N PRO A 147 16.57 0.99 26.69
CA PRO A 147 17.75 0.97 27.56
C PRO A 147 19.04 1.07 26.74
N ARG A 148 19.98 1.91 27.18
CA ARG A 148 21.29 2.10 26.55
C ARG A 148 22.40 2.15 27.59
N PHE A 149 23.62 1.96 27.11
CA PHE A 149 24.83 2.02 27.93
C PHE A 149 26.00 2.63 27.13
N THR A 150 27.00 3.15 27.82
CA THR A 150 28.24 3.72 27.27
C THR A 150 29.35 3.73 28.33
N GLY A 151 30.61 3.90 27.94
CA GLY A 151 31.70 4.08 28.89
C GLY A 151 31.47 5.26 29.84
N TYR A 152 31.86 5.10 31.10
CA TYR A 152 31.80 6.19 32.08
C TYR A 152 33.15 6.89 32.21
N TYR A 153 33.25 8.06 31.59
CA TYR A 153 34.45 8.89 31.44
C TYR A 153 34.63 9.90 32.58
N GLY A 154 33.82 9.84 33.64
CA GLY A 154 33.80 10.83 34.72
C GLY A 154 32.91 12.05 34.47
N GLN A 155 32.07 12.02 33.43
CA GLN A 155 31.05 13.04 33.17
C GLN A 155 30.03 13.13 34.31
N ASN A 156 29.49 14.32 34.57
CA ASN A 156 28.30 14.43 35.42
C ASN A 156 27.15 13.61 34.80
N ILE A 157 26.45 12.84 35.62
CA ILE A 157 25.26 12.08 35.22
C ILE A 157 24.01 12.71 35.83
N ASP A 158 22.90 12.57 35.11
CA ASP A 158 21.59 12.94 35.64
C ASP A 158 20.84 11.67 36.08
N GLY A 159 21.04 11.29 37.35
CA GLY A 159 20.47 10.09 37.93
C GLY A 159 19.25 10.31 38.82
N PRO A 160 18.66 9.22 39.35
CA PRO A 160 17.46 9.28 40.20
C PRO A 160 17.62 10.11 41.47
N GLU A 161 18.86 10.38 41.89
CA GLU A 161 19.20 11.29 42.98
C GLU A 161 18.86 12.76 42.71
N ASN A 162 18.75 13.16 41.43
CA ASN A 162 18.47 14.54 41.02
C ASN A 162 16.97 14.81 40.78
N GLY A 163 16.12 13.78 40.73
CA GLY A 163 14.69 13.94 40.48
C GLY A 163 13.98 12.64 40.09
N VAL A 164 12.67 12.74 39.90
CA VAL A 164 11.85 11.64 39.38
C VAL A 164 11.85 11.70 37.85
N ALA A 165 12.22 10.61 37.19
CA ALA A 165 12.24 10.54 35.74
C ALA A 165 10.85 10.89 35.13
N PRO A 166 10.78 11.83 34.18
CA PRO A 166 9.51 12.24 33.57
C PRO A 166 8.95 11.14 32.66
N ASP A 167 7.62 11.17 32.45
CA ASP A 167 7.02 10.38 31.38
C ASP A 167 7.62 10.76 30.01
N LYS A 168 7.69 9.79 29.10
CA LYS A 168 8.29 9.95 27.76
C LYS A 168 7.68 11.09 26.93
N TRP A 169 6.41 11.44 27.15
CA TRP A 169 5.75 12.57 26.49
C TRP A 169 6.06 13.93 27.13
N ASN A 170 6.46 13.93 28.40
CA ASN A 170 6.84 15.12 29.16
C ASN A 170 8.32 15.50 29.00
N VAL A 171 9.13 14.66 28.35
CA VAL A 171 10.50 15.02 27.95
C VAL A 171 10.43 16.14 26.90
N PRO A 172 11.07 17.30 27.14
CA PRO A 172 11.09 18.40 26.18
C PRO A 172 11.97 18.02 24.98
N ILE A 173 11.45 18.27 23.79
CA ILE A 173 12.13 18.03 22.52
C ILE A 173 11.96 19.24 21.60
N GLY A 174 12.93 19.48 20.71
CA GLY A 174 12.83 20.55 19.74
C GLY A 174 11.63 20.36 18.80
N MET A 175 11.03 21.47 18.36
CA MET A 175 9.94 21.40 17.37
C MET A 175 10.50 20.93 16.03
N PRO A 176 9.98 19.83 15.45
CA PRO A 176 10.38 19.37 14.12
C PRO A 176 9.80 20.29 13.04
N ILE A 177 10.35 20.19 11.82
CA ILE A 177 9.69 20.74 10.63
C ILE A 177 8.46 19.88 10.34
N LYS A 178 7.27 20.48 10.37
CA LYS A 178 5.99 19.76 10.16
C LYS A 178 5.94 19.17 8.75
N PHE A 179 5.32 17.99 8.63
CA PHE A 179 5.17 17.22 7.37
C PHE A 179 6.49 16.74 6.73
N VAL A 180 7.57 16.66 7.51
CA VAL A 180 8.86 16.10 7.08
C VAL A 180 9.24 14.96 8.02
N ASP A 181 9.50 13.77 7.47
CA ASP A 181 9.97 12.61 8.24
C ASP A 181 11.26 12.97 9.00
N HIS A 182 11.26 12.72 10.31
CA HIS A 182 12.36 13.14 11.18
C HIS A 182 12.51 12.19 12.37
N GLN A 183 13.73 12.08 12.90
CA GLN A 183 14.00 11.31 14.11
C GLN A 183 15.02 12.05 14.99
N ILE A 184 14.69 12.17 16.28
CA ILE A 184 15.58 12.70 17.31
C ILE A 184 15.72 11.63 18.40
N THR A 185 16.93 11.53 18.95
CA THR A 185 17.20 10.74 20.14
C THR A 185 17.71 11.63 21.27
N THR A 186 17.28 11.36 22.50
CA THR A 186 17.74 12.07 23.71
C THR A 186 17.75 11.13 24.89
N GLU A 187 18.61 11.37 25.87
CA GLU A 187 18.52 10.70 27.17
C GLU A 187 17.27 11.19 27.91
N ILE A 188 16.62 10.32 28.70
CA ILE A 188 15.53 10.70 29.60
C ILE A 188 16.15 11.22 30.91
N PRO A 189 15.78 12.43 31.37
CA PRO A 189 16.27 12.99 32.63
C PRO A 189 16.08 12.04 33.83
N HIS A 190 17.02 12.11 34.77
CA HIS A 190 17.07 11.33 36.00
C HIS A 190 17.09 9.80 35.84
N THR A 191 17.38 9.28 34.63
CA THR A 191 17.48 7.83 34.37
C THR A 191 18.91 7.29 34.34
N ALA A 192 19.92 8.15 34.38
CA ALA A 192 21.31 7.72 34.24
C ALA A 192 21.86 7.15 35.55
N TYR A 193 22.56 6.02 35.49
CA TYR A 193 23.29 5.48 36.64
C TYR A 193 24.58 4.81 36.19
N VAL A 194 25.56 4.70 37.09
CA VAL A 194 26.86 4.10 36.80
C VAL A 194 27.04 2.82 37.61
N LYS A 195 27.57 1.78 36.96
CA LYS A 195 28.04 0.55 37.62
C LYS A 195 29.46 0.23 37.15
N GLU A 196 30.13 -0.64 37.88
CA GLU A 196 31.37 -1.26 37.40
C GLU A 196 31.08 -2.10 36.15
N CYS A 197 32.05 -2.13 35.24
CA CYS A 197 31.92 -2.83 33.97
C CYS A 197 31.93 -4.34 34.21
N SER A 198 30.81 -5.03 33.96
CA SER A 198 30.73 -6.49 34.13
C SER A 198 31.62 -7.28 33.17
N THR A 199 32.09 -6.68 32.07
CA THR A 199 32.97 -7.34 31.09
C THR A 199 34.45 -7.34 31.49
N CYS A 200 34.88 -6.43 32.36
CA CYS A 200 36.27 -6.35 32.84
C CYS A 200 36.38 -6.19 34.36
N GLU A 201 35.28 -6.32 35.09
CA GLU A 201 35.19 -6.23 36.56
C GLU A 201 35.88 -4.98 37.17
N GLY A 202 35.88 -3.87 36.43
CA GLY A 202 36.57 -2.63 36.84
C GLY A 202 38.04 -2.50 36.39
N GLU A 203 38.69 -3.58 35.98
CA GLU A 203 40.13 -3.65 35.58
C GLU A 203 40.47 -2.91 34.28
N LYS A 204 39.47 -2.32 33.61
CA LYS A 204 39.58 -1.53 32.36
C LYS A 204 40.03 -2.31 31.13
N LYS A 205 40.61 -3.49 31.29
CA LYS A 205 41.21 -4.29 30.23
C LYS A 205 40.64 -5.70 30.20
N ILE A 206 40.71 -6.31 29.02
CA ILE A 206 40.33 -7.70 28.78
C ILE A 206 41.43 -8.39 27.98
N ASP A 207 41.52 -9.70 28.09
CA ASP A 207 42.51 -10.48 27.34
C ASP A 207 42.23 -10.47 25.84
N CYS A 208 43.28 -10.25 25.06
CA CYS A 208 43.20 -10.22 23.61
C CYS A 208 43.17 -11.64 23.06
N THR A 209 41.97 -12.18 22.85
CA THR A 209 41.75 -13.52 22.27
C THR A 209 42.49 -13.72 20.92
N PRO A 210 42.52 -12.75 19.99
CA PRO A 210 43.31 -12.87 18.76
C PRO A 210 44.83 -12.87 18.98
N CYS A 211 45.31 -12.35 20.11
CA CYS A 211 46.72 -12.29 20.45
C CYS A 211 47.22 -13.66 20.92
N TRP A 212 46.43 -14.39 21.72
CA TRP A 212 46.66 -15.81 22.01
C TRP A 212 46.65 -16.67 20.73
N ALA A 213 45.83 -16.33 19.72
CA ALA A 213 45.74 -17.13 18.51
C ALA A 213 46.80 -16.82 17.42
N ARG A 214 47.35 -15.59 17.35
CA ARG A 214 48.18 -15.14 16.20
C ARG A 214 49.35 -14.19 16.53
N GLY A 215 49.59 -13.82 17.79
CA GLY A 215 50.79 -13.04 18.17
C GLY A 215 50.94 -11.63 17.56
N LYS A 216 49.86 -11.01 17.07
CA LYS A 216 49.92 -9.76 16.27
C LYS A 216 49.85 -8.42 17.03
N CYS A 217 49.80 -8.40 18.37
CA CYS A 217 49.82 -7.14 19.14
C CYS A 217 51.22 -6.79 19.64
N THR A 218 51.39 -5.54 20.06
CA THR A 218 52.66 -4.97 20.59
C THR A 218 53.00 -5.43 22.02
N GLY A 219 52.79 -6.71 22.34
CA GLY A 219 53.46 -7.38 23.47
C GLY A 219 52.88 -7.20 24.88
N ARG A 220 51.57 -6.95 25.06
CA ARG A 220 50.97 -6.85 26.41
C ARG A 220 49.86 -7.86 26.77
N GLY A 221 49.44 -8.71 25.83
CA GLY A 221 48.38 -9.72 26.04
C GLY A 221 46.96 -9.19 26.22
N THR A 222 46.81 -7.97 26.72
CA THR A 222 45.54 -7.30 27.04
C THR A 222 45.22 -6.17 26.05
N ILE A 223 43.93 -5.95 25.82
CA ILE A 223 43.36 -4.78 25.14
C ILE A 223 42.43 -4.02 26.07
N ASP A 224 42.17 -2.74 25.80
CA ASP A 224 41.20 -1.96 26.55
C ASP A 224 39.79 -2.54 26.34
N CYS A 225 38.99 -2.58 27.40
CA CYS A 225 37.67 -3.21 27.39
C CYS A 225 36.70 -2.37 26.55
N SER A 226 36.30 -2.88 25.39
CA SER A 226 35.38 -2.21 24.45
C SER A 226 33.94 -2.05 24.96
N PHE A 227 33.58 -2.66 26.09
CA PHE A 227 32.26 -2.48 26.72
C PHE A 227 32.21 -1.24 27.63
N CYS A 228 33.36 -0.77 28.12
CA CYS A 228 33.48 0.45 28.93
C CYS A 228 34.53 1.43 28.39
N ASP A 229 34.96 1.24 27.15
CA ASP A 229 36.03 1.97 26.43
C ASP A 229 37.35 2.13 27.22
N GLY A 230 37.67 1.18 28.11
CA GLY A 230 38.87 1.27 28.96
C GLY A 230 38.72 2.07 30.26
N TYR A 231 37.50 2.39 30.71
CA TYR A 231 37.27 3.19 31.92
C TYR A 231 36.89 2.37 33.16
N GLY A 232 36.51 1.10 32.99
CA GLY A 232 36.17 0.18 34.08
C GLY A 232 34.78 0.40 34.69
N LYS A 233 34.09 1.46 34.28
CA LYS A 233 32.72 1.80 34.68
C LYS A 233 31.86 2.07 33.46
N VAL A 234 30.58 1.74 33.55
CA VAL A 234 29.59 1.86 32.48
C VAL A 234 28.44 2.72 32.97
N LYS A 235 28.10 3.75 32.19
CA LYS A 235 26.89 4.56 32.37
C LYS A 235 25.74 3.85 31.65
N TYR A 236 24.68 3.55 32.36
CA TYR A 236 23.39 3.08 31.84
C TYR A 236 22.39 4.22 31.89
N TYR A 237 21.46 4.29 30.94
CA TYR A 237 20.41 5.31 30.87
C TYR A 237 19.25 4.86 29.97
N MET A 238 18.11 5.52 30.06
CA MET A 238 17.02 5.33 29.09
C MET A 238 17.17 6.34 27.95
N LEU A 239 17.26 5.85 26.71
CA LEU A 239 17.24 6.68 25.51
C LEU A 239 15.81 6.76 24.97
N LEU A 240 15.26 7.97 24.92
CA LEU A 240 14.05 8.28 24.19
C LEU A 240 14.37 8.43 22.71
N VAL A 241 13.67 7.66 21.88
CA VAL A 241 13.63 7.80 20.42
C VAL A 241 12.29 8.44 20.07
N VAL A 242 12.32 9.62 19.47
CA VAL A 242 11.14 10.29 18.92
C VAL A 242 11.24 10.26 17.40
N THR A 243 10.23 9.66 16.76
CA THR A 243 10.13 9.58 15.31
C THR A 243 8.87 10.33 14.89
N TRP A 244 9.00 11.25 13.96
CA TRP A 244 7.88 11.87 13.27
C TRP A 244 7.79 11.34 11.85
N LYS A 245 6.56 11.10 11.41
CA LYS A 245 6.28 10.59 10.08
C LYS A 245 5.14 11.38 9.43
N ASN A 246 5.33 11.78 8.19
CA ASN A 246 4.27 12.32 7.35
C ASN A 246 3.55 11.16 6.65
N HIS A 247 2.31 10.88 7.07
CA HIS A 247 1.45 9.92 6.39
C HIS A 247 0.66 10.67 5.33
N VAL A 248 0.81 10.24 4.08
CA VAL A 248 0.22 10.89 2.90
C VAL A 248 -0.74 9.92 2.23
N ASP A 249 -1.96 10.39 1.98
CA ASP A 249 -2.96 9.72 1.17
C ASP A 249 -3.57 10.76 0.21
N ASP A 250 -3.80 10.37 -1.04
CA ASP A 250 -4.40 11.21 -2.07
C ASP A 250 -5.55 10.51 -2.81
N ILE A 251 -6.34 11.31 -3.53
CA ILE A 251 -7.36 10.83 -4.46
C ILE A 251 -7.52 11.80 -5.63
N VAL A 252 -7.79 11.25 -6.80
CA VAL A 252 -7.97 12.01 -8.04
C VAL A 252 -9.44 11.95 -8.51
N SER A 253 -10.10 13.09 -8.62
CA SER A 253 -11.40 13.22 -9.29
C SER A 253 -11.22 13.23 -10.80
N ASN A 254 -11.11 12.02 -11.36
CA ASN A 254 -10.82 11.79 -12.77
C ASN A 254 -12.10 11.66 -13.62
N ARG A 255 -12.74 12.79 -13.92
CA ARG A 255 -13.95 12.82 -14.78
C ARG A 255 -13.69 12.42 -16.25
N TYR A 256 -12.42 12.28 -16.67
CA TYR A 256 -12.03 12.17 -18.08
C TYR A 256 -11.30 10.87 -18.43
N ASN A 257 -11.20 9.91 -17.51
CA ASN A 257 -10.51 8.62 -17.70
C ASN A 257 -9.08 8.81 -18.26
N LEU A 258 -8.37 9.79 -17.72
CA LEU A 258 -6.93 9.98 -17.92
C LEU A 258 -6.15 9.03 -17.00
N PRO A 259 -4.95 8.54 -17.35
CA PRO A 259 -4.11 7.80 -16.42
C PRO A 259 -3.83 8.62 -15.15
N GLU A 260 -4.08 8.04 -13.96
CA GLU A 260 -3.94 8.76 -12.68
C GLU A 260 -2.49 9.20 -12.45
N GLU A 261 -1.53 8.38 -12.84
CA GLU A 261 -0.09 8.68 -12.85
C GLU A 261 0.21 10.04 -13.51
N LEU A 262 -0.39 10.32 -14.67
CA LEU A 262 -0.21 11.59 -15.38
C LEU A 262 -0.87 12.77 -14.66
N ILE A 263 -1.95 12.54 -13.89
CA ILE A 263 -2.61 13.59 -13.08
C ILE A 263 -1.82 13.88 -11.81
N LEU A 264 -1.10 12.89 -11.27
CA LEU A 264 -0.18 13.09 -10.16
C LEU A 264 1.08 13.84 -10.62
N GLU A 265 1.69 13.40 -11.73
CA GLU A 265 2.91 14.01 -12.31
C GLU A 265 2.72 15.44 -12.83
N ALA A 266 1.62 15.72 -13.56
CA ALA A 266 1.38 17.04 -14.14
C ALA A 266 1.29 18.14 -13.06
N SER A 267 1.90 19.30 -13.33
CA SER A 267 1.67 20.49 -12.48
C SER A 267 0.18 20.87 -12.43
N GLY A 268 -0.20 21.51 -11.34
CA GLY A 268 -1.55 22.03 -11.15
C GLY A 268 -1.54 23.12 -10.10
N GLN A 269 -2.52 24.01 -10.14
CA GLN A 269 -2.65 25.10 -9.18
C GLN A 269 -3.27 24.58 -7.88
N GLU A 270 -2.65 24.85 -6.75
CA GLU A 270 -3.30 24.69 -5.44
C GLU A 270 -4.44 25.72 -5.35
N ILE A 271 -5.68 25.23 -5.34
CA ILE A 271 -6.89 26.05 -5.26
C ILE A 271 -7.46 26.13 -3.85
N PHE A 272 -7.02 25.24 -2.95
CA PHE A 272 -7.37 25.24 -1.54
C PHE A 272 -6.27 24.54 -0.74
N THR A 273 -5.96 25.07 0.43
CA THR A 273 -5.11 24.43 1.43
C THR A 273 -5.56 24.84 2.82
N LYS A 274 -5.56 23.89 3.76
CA LYS A 274 -5.89 24.14 5.17
C LYS A 274 -5.06 23.23 6.05
N GLN A 275 -4.55 23.81 7.13
CA GLN A 275 -3.74 23.16 8.13
C GLN A 275 -4.34 23.41 9.52
N ALA A 276 -4.42 22.37 10.35
CA ALA A 276 -4.92 22.41 11.72
C ALA A 276 -4.50 21.14 12.48
N ASP A 277 -4.52 21.15 13.81
CA ASP A 277 -4.24 19.97 14.65
C ASP A 277 -5.07 18.74 14.22
N GLN A 278 -6.33 18.98 13.82
CA GLN A 278 -7.16 18.08 13.02
C GLN A 278 -7.89 18.88 11.93
N VAL A 279 -7.96 18.36 10.71
CA VAL A 279 -8.71 19.00 9.61
C VAL A 279 -10.10 18.40 9.49
N GLU A 280 -11.10 19.27 9.33
CA GLU A 280 -12.47 18.88 9.00
C GLU A 280 -12.57 18.40 7.54
N PRO A 281 -13.53 17.52 7.20
CA PRO A 281 -13.84 17.18 5.81
C PRO A 281 -14.11 18.40 4.93
N LEU A 282 -13.82 18.26 3.63
CA LEU A 282 -14.14 19.28 2.65
C LEU A 282 -15.65 19.47 2.52
N ASN A 283 -16.05 20.73 2.30
CA ASN A 283 -17.41 21.12 2.00
C ASN A 283 -17.43 21.93 0.69
N THR A 284 -17.31 21.22 -0.44
CA THR A 284 -17.29 21.78 -1.79
C THR A 284 -18.57 21.43 -2.56
N ALA A 285 -18.75 21.99 -3.76
CA ALA A 285 -19.80 21.56 -4.70
C ALA A 285 -19.60 20.11 -5.24
N HIS A 286 -18.43 19.51 -5.05
CA HIS A 286 -18.11 18.15 -5.47
C HIS A 286 -18.36 17.15 -4.33
N VAL A 287 -19.58 16.61 -4.26
CA VAL A 287 -20.01 15.64 -3.23
C VAL A 287 -19.01 14.48 -3.07
N THR A 288 -18.52 13.90 -4.16
CA THR A 288 -17.56 12.78 -4.14
C THR A 288 -16.20 13.15 -3.53
N LEU A 289 -15.75 14.40 -3.64
CA LEU A 289 -14.53 14.88 -2.97
C LEU A 289 -14.76 15.14 -1.49
N ASN A 290 -15.96 15.61 -1.11
CA ASN A 290 -16.33 15.78 0.29
C ASN A 290 -16.34 14.41 1.01
N GLU A 291 -17.03 13.43 0.41
CA GLU A 291 -17.06 12.03 0.89
C GLU A 291 -15.65 11.43 0.98
N ALA A 292 -14.84 11.52 -0.09
CA ALA A 292 -13.49 10.99 -0.07
C ALA A 292 -12.58 11.67 0.97
N SER A 293 -12.73 12.98 1.18
CA SER A 293 -11.98 13.70 2.21
C SER A 293 -12.33 13.20 3.62
N ALA A 294 -13.61 12.95 3.91
CA ALA A 294 -14.06 12.39 5.19
C ALA A 294 -13.50 10.98 5.40
N VAL A 295 -13.58 10.11 4.39
CA VAL A 295 -13.03 8.75 4.45
C VAL A 295 -11.51 8.75 4.67
N LEU A 296 -10.76 9.64 4.02
CA LEU A 296 -9.30 9.73 4.23
C LEU A 296 -8.94 10.28 5.61
N ILE A 297 -9.68 11.25 6.15
CA ILE A 297 -9.49 11.77 7.51
C ILE A 297 -9.74 10.65 8.53
N GLU A 298 -10.85 9.92 8.41
CA GLU A 298 -11.16 8.76 9.26
C GLU A 298 -10.09 7.65 9.11
N LYS A 299 -9.66 7.34 7.88
CA LYS A 299 -8.57 6.38 7.60
C LYS A 299 -7.28 6.78 8.31
N HIS A 300 -6.89 8.06 8.30
CA HIS A 300 -5.71 8.53 9.03
C HIS A 300 -5.88 8.40 10.55
N HIS A 301 -7.02 8.76 11.13
CA HIS A 301 -7.29 8.55 12.56
C HIS A 301 -7.27 7.06 12.97
N LEU A 302 -7.72 6.16 12.09
CA LEU A 302 -7.73 4.71 12.35
C LEU A 302 -6.40 4.01 12.06
N SER A 303 -5.59 4.49 11.12
CA SER A 303 -4.29 3.87 10.79
C SER A 303 -3.17 4.34 11.72
N ILE A 304 -3.16 5.61 12.11
CA ILE A 304 -2.10 6.25 12.90
C ILE A 304 -2.42 6.13 14.41
N ARG A 305 -2.56 4.89 14.91
CA ARG A 305 -2.98 4.63 16.31
C ARG A 305 -1.86 4.54 17.34
N ASN A 306 -0.61 4.33 16.91
CA ASN A 306 0.56 4.25 17.79
C ASN A 306 1.38 5.54 17.82
N GLU A 307 0.88 6.61 17.19
CA GLU A 307 1.54 7.90 17.05
C GLU A 307 0.50 8.98 17.41
N ALA A 308 0.92 10.06 18.06
CA ALA A 308 0.06 11.21 18.29
C ALA A 308 0.04 12.05 17.00
N ILE A 309 -1.12 12.19 16.35
CA ILE A 309 -1.29 13.17 15.26
C ILE A 309 -1.07 14.56 15.86
N ARG A 310 -0.04 15.27 15.38
CA ARG A 310 0.37 16.61 15.85
C ARG A 310 -0.14 17.73 14.98
N ASP A 311 -0.38 17.44 13.71
CA ASP A 311 -0.89 18.39 12.72
C ASP A 311 -1.45 17.60 11.54
N GLN A 312 -2.48 18.15 10.89
CA GLN A 312 -3.00 17.66 9.62
C GLN A 312 -3.05 18.82 8.63
N ARG A 313 -2.67 18.54 7.38
CA ARG A 313 -2.84 19.44 6.26
C ARG A 313 -3.59 18.71 5.16
N HIS A 314 -4.56 19.37 4.56
CA HIS A 314 -5.12 18.91 3.30
C HIS A 314 -5.10 20.02 2.25
N SER A 315 -4.90 19.62 0.99
CA SER A 315 -4.78 20.50 -0.15
C SER A 315 -5.60 19.96 -1.32
N LEU A 316 -6.20 20.86 -2.10
CA LEU A 316 -6.88 20.55 -3.35
C LEU A 316 -6.14 21.25 -4.48
N ARG A 317 -5.65 20.47 -5.45
CA ARG A 317 -4.93 20.94 -6.63
C ARG A 317 -5.79 20.74 -7.87
N ALA A 318 -6.04 21.81 -8.62
CA ALA A 318 -6.64 21.76 -9.94
C ALA A 318 -5.55 21.51 -10.99
N VAL A 319 -5.60 20.34 -11.63
CA VAL A 319 -4.71 19.96 -12.73
C VAL A 319 -5.41 20.32 -14.04
N PRO A 320 -4.86 21.25 -14.83
CA PRO A 320 -5.51 21.75 -16.04
C PRO A 320 -5.51 20.70 -17.16
N VAL A 321 -6.67 20.53 -17.80
CA VAL A 321 -6.90 19.55 -18.88
C VAL A 321 -7.45 20.26 -20.11
N THR A 322 -6.72 20.24 -21.22
CA THR A 322 -7.25 20.63 -22.53
C THR A 322 -7.77 19.39 -23.26
N ARG A 323 -9.07 19.40 -23.58
CA ARG A 323 -9.72 18.41 -24.43
C ARG A 323 -9.83 18.94 -25.85
N ALA A 324 -9.63 18.08 -26.85
CA ALA A 324 -9.91 18.39 -28.24
C ALA A 324 -10.49 17.18 -28.98
N THR A 325 -11.32 17.44 -29.98
CA THR A 325 -11.71 16.43 -30.98
C THR A 325 -10.89 16.61 -32.25
N TYR A 326 -10.73 15.56 -33.05
CA TYR A 326 -10.14 15.67 -34.38
C TYR A 326 -10.87 14.87 -35.45
N VAL A 327 -10.69 15.32 -36.69
CA VAL A 327 -11.07 14.62 -37.92
C VAL A 327 -9.83 14.51 -38.81
N TRP A 328 -9.57 13.33 -39.36
CA TRP A 328 -8.50 13.10 -40.31
C TRP A 328 -9.00 12.28 -41.50
N ARG A 329 -8.74 12.79 -42.72
CA ARG A 329 -9.08 12.16 -44.01
C ARG A 329 -10.55 11.77 -44.21
N ASN A 330 -11.37 12.79 -44.47
CA ASN A 330 -12.69 12.63 -45.09
C ASN A 330 -12.64 11.74 -46.35
N LYS A 331 -13.08 10.47 -46.25
CA LYS A 331 -13.48 9.68 -47.42
C LYS A 331 -14.81 10.25 -47.93
N LYS A 332 -14.76 11.11 -48.95
CA LYS A 332 -15.95 11.57 -49.68
C LYS A 332 -16.68 10.34 -50.23
N ALA A 333 -17.93 10.13 -49.83
CA ALA A 333 -18.79 9.13 -50.44
C ALA A 333 -19.01 9.49 -51.93
N GLY A 334 -18.68 8.54 -52.81
CA GLY A 334 -18.91 8.60 -54.25
C GLY A 334 -19.82 7.44 -54.69
N PRO A 335 -20.59 7.56 -55.79
CA PRO A 335 -21.92 6.95 -55.85
C PRO A 335 -22.00 5.59 -56.58
N SER A 336 -23.11 4.89 -56.30
CA SER A 336 -23.65 3.61 -56.84
C SER A 336 -23.57 2.45 -55.84
N SER A 337 -24.54 1.53 -55.74
CA SER A 337 -25.93 1.49 -56.22
C SER A 337 -26.64 0.43 -55.37
N SER A 338 -27.65 0.76 -54.58
CA SER A 338 -29.03 0.45 -54.97
C SER A 338 -30.06 1.19 -54.09
N THR A 339 -31.06 1.80 -54.71
CA THR A 339 -32.19 2.43 -54.00
C THR A 339 -33.45 1.61 -54.28
N ALA A 340 -33.99 0.90 -53.28
CA ALA A 340 -35.32 0.29 -53.37
C ALA A 340 -35.95 0.01 -51.99
N ALA A 341 -36.84 0.90 -51.57
CA ALA A 341 -38.03 0.64 -50.75
C ALA A 341 -37.91 -0.26 -49.51
N ILE A 342 -37.63 0.37 -48.37
CA ILE A 342 -38.23 -0.03 -47.08
C ILE A 342 -39.74 0.24 -47.17
N ASN A 343 -40.60 -0.76 -46.87
CA ASN A 343 -41.92 -0.57 -46.25
C ASN A 343 -42.65 -1.92 -45.98
N ARG A 344 -42.65 -2.35 -44.71
CA ARG A 344 -43.67 -3.18 -44.03
C ARG A 344 -43.29 -3.14 -42.54
N ALA A 345 -43.87 -2.24 -41.76
CA ALA A 345 -45.20 -2.37 -41.15
C ALA A 345 -45.27 -3.51 -40.12
N TYR A 346 -45.25 -3.13 -38.83
CA TYR A 346 -46.18 -3.67 -37.85
C TYR A 346 -46.66 -2.55 -36.93
N VAL A 347 -47.90 -2.68 -36.47
CA VAL A 347 -48.71 -1.62 -35.85
C VAL A 347 -48.54 -1.62 -34.33
N SER A 348 -48.55 -0.43 -33.72
CA SER A 348 -48.79 -0.25 -32.30
C SER A 348 -50.27 0.06 -32.07
N ASP A 349 -50.99 -0.86 -31.44
CA ASP A 349 -52.40 -0.63 -31.10
C ASP A 349 -52.56 0.36 -29.93
N GLU A 350 -53.65 1.11 -30.05
CA GLU A 350 -54.26 2.15 -29.25
C GLU A 350 -53.99 2.20 -27.73
N VAL A 351 -53.90 3.43 -27.20
CA VAL A 351 -54.25 3.75 -25.81
C VAL A 351 -55.27 4.89 -25.79
N VAL A 352 -56.47 4.60 -25.27
CA VAL A 352 -57.54 5.57 -25.01
C VAL A 352 -57.27 6.32 -23.71
N GLN A 353 -57.53 7.63 -23.68
CA GLN A 353 -57.44 8.44 -22.46
C GLN A 353 -58.58 8.14 -21.47
N GLN A 354 -58.25 7.92 -20.20
CA GLN A 354 -59.12 8.26 -19.05
C GLN A 354 -58.28 8.78 -17.85
N VAL A 355 -58.93 9.58 -17.00
CA VAL A 355 -58.36 10.28 -15.82
C VAL A 355 -58.53 9.44 -14.53
N PRO A 356 -58.04 9.84 -13.33
CA PRO A 356 -57.30 8.91 -12.47
C PRO A 356 -58.10 8.32 -11.29
N THR A 357 -57.70 7.13 -10.85
CA THR A 357 -58.18 6.50 -9.61
C THR A 357 -57.00 5.84 -8.88
N ALA A 358 -56.81 6.16 -7.59
CA ALA A 358 -55.89 5.49 -6.66
C ALA A 358 -56.61 4.34 -5.91
N PRO A 359 -55.96 3.47 -5.10
CA PRO A 359 -54.53 3.36 -4.74
C PRO A 359 -53.99 2.01 -5.30
N PRO A 360 -53.25 1.06 -4.64
CA PRO A 360 -52.68 0.95 -3.28
C PRO A 360 -51.14 1.16 -3.23
N ILE A 361 -50.52 0.88 -2.08
CA ILE A 361 -49.06 0.91 -1.86
C ILE A 361 -48.44 -0.41 -2.35
N GLY A 362 -47.68 -0.37 -3.45
CA GLY A 362 -46.88 -1.48 -3.94
C GLY A 362 -45.39 -1.29 -3.64
N ILE A 363 -44.73 -2.35 -3.15
CA ILE A 363 -43.28 -2.37 -2.94
C ILE A 363 -42.58 -2.11 -4.28
N ALA A 364 -41.67 -1.13 -4.32
CA ALA A 364 -40.92 -0.81 -5.54
C ALA A 364 -40.11 -2.03 -6.02
N PRO A 365 -40.11 -2.35 -7.32
CA PRO A 365 -39.33 -3.47 -7.83
C PRO A 365 -37.83 -3.23 -7.58
N PRO A 366 -37.03 -4.29 -7.30
CA PRO A 366 -35.63 -4.14 -6.97
C PRO A 366 -34.86 -3.52 -8.15
N VAL A 367 -34.10 -2.46 -7.85
CA VAL A 367 -33.28 -1.75 -8.82
C VAL A 367 -32.17 -2.69 -9.31
N ARG A 368 -32.17 -3.00 -10.60
CA ARG A 368 -31.13 -3.85 -11.20
C ARG A 368 -29.82 -3.07 -11.35
N ILE A 369 -28.70 -3.77 -11.23
CA ILE A 369 -27.38 -3.22 -11.55
C ILE A 369 -27.37 -2.89 -13.06
N PRO A 370 -27.19 -1.62 -13.47
CA PRO A 370 -27.34 -1.21 -14.86
C PRO A 370 -26.14 -1.68 -15.71
N LEU A 371 -26.39 -2.39 -16.81
CA LEU A 371 -25.33 -2.78 -17.74
C LEU A 371 -24.73 -1.54 -18.42
N LEU A 372 -23.40 -1.47 -18.53
CA LEU A 372 -22.75 -0.39 -19.25
C LEU A 372 -22.73 -0.64 -20.75
N THR A 373 -22.94 0.43 -21.52
CA THR A 373 -22.72 0.43 -22.97
C THR A 373 -21.23 0.30 -23.28
N LEU A 374 -20.88 -0.71 -24.08
CA LEU A 374 -19.52 -1.01 -24.47
C LEU A 374 -19.10 -0.24 -25.72
N VAL A 375 -17.80 0.03 -25.85
CA VAL A 375 -17.19 0.56 -27.07
C VAL A 375 -16.72 -0.61 -27.91
N LYS A 376 -17.13 -0.64 -29.19
CA LYS A 376 -16.75 -1.69 -30.14
C LYS A 376 -15.28 -1.60 -30.50
N LEU A 377 -14.55 -2.68 -30.28
CA LEU A 377 -13.19 -2.86 -30.80
C LEU A 377 -13.25 -3.22 -32.30
N THR A 378 -12.35 -2.61 -33.07
CA THR A 378 -12.25 -2.81 -34.52
C THR A 378 -11.35 -4.00 -34.88
N ASP A 379 -11.47 -4.50 -36.12
CA ASP A 379 -10.58 -5.55 -36.68
C ASP A 379 -9.10 -5.18 -36.54
N ASN A 380 -8.76 -3.89 -36.69
CA ASN A 380 -7.39 -3.38 -36.56
C ASN A 380 -6.87 -3.50 -35.11
N GLU A 381 -7.61 -2.97 -34.13
CA GLU A 381 -7.21 -3.00 -32.71
C GLU A 381 -7.07 -4.45 -32.18
N LEU A 382 -7.95 -5.35 -32.63
CA LEU A 382 -7.87 -6.77 -32.30
C LEU A 382 -6.61 -7.43 -32.90
N ARG A 383 -6.26 -7.11 -34.16
CA ARG A 383 -5.01 -7.59 -34.77
C ARG A 383 -3.77 -6.99 -34.09
N GLU A 384 -3.78 -5.73 -33.69
CA GLU A 384 -2.69 -5.10 -32.94
C GLU A 384 -2.43 -5.80 -31.60
N ALA A 385 -3.48 -6.10 -30.84
CA ALA A 385 -3.36 -6.86 -29.60
C ALA A 385 -2.73 -8.25 -29.84
N LEU A 386 -3.13 -8.94 -30.91
CA LEU A 386 -2.55 -10.23 -31.30
C LEU A 386 -1.09 -10.12 -31.75
N TYR A 387 -0.70 -9.05 -32.47
CA TYR A 387 0.71 -8.82 -32.83
C TYR A 387 1.55 -8.52 -31.59
N LYS A 388 1.05 -7.72 -30.65
CA LYS A 388 1.74 -7.44 -29.39
C LYS A 388 2.01 -8.75 -28.62
N TYR A 389 0.97 -9.56 -28.42
CA TYR A 389 1.10 -10.86 -27.76
C TYR A 389 2.05 -11.82 -28.47
N THR A 390 1.97 -11.94 -29.81
CA THR A 390 2.87 -12.85 -30.54
C THR A 390 4.32 -12.38 -30.60
N ASN A 391 4.58 -11.07 -30.53
CA ASN A 391 5.94 -10.53 -30.44
C ASN A 391 6.64 -10.85 -29.09
N GLU A 392 5.90 -11.21 -28.04
CA GLU A 392 6.46 -11.69 -26.77
C GLU A 392 7.03 -13.13 -26.89
N PHE A 393 6.70 -13.86 -27.97
CA PHE A 393 7.15 -15.24 -28.21
C PHE A 393 7.92 -15.38 -29.52
N CYS A 394 9.25 -15.46 -29.45
CA CYS A 394 10.19 -15.41 -30.59
C CYS A 394 9.99 -16.46 -31.71
N CYS A 395 9.16 -17.49 -31.51
CA CYS A 395 8.85 -18.54 -32.48
C CYS A 395 7.45 -18.44 -33.11
N TYR A 396 6.62 -17.45 -32.74
CA TYR A 396 5.27 -17.31 -33.27
C TYR A 396 5.28 -16.53 -34.59
N GLY A 397 5.06 -17.24 -35.70
CA GLY A 397 4.98 -16.62 -37.02
C GLY A 397 3.73 -15.76 -37.16
N SER A 398 3.86 -14.44 -37.20
CA SER A 398 2.76 -13.45 -37.32
C SER A 398 1.94 -13.52 -38.63
N ARG A 399 2.22 -14.51 -39.49
CA ARG A 399 1.56 -14.71 -40.78
C ARG A 399 0.06 -15.01 -40.64
N PHE A 400 -0.36 -15.78 -39.64
CA PHE A 400 -1.77 -16.11 -39.45
C PHE A 400 -2.62 -14.87 -39.11
N ILE A 401 -2.11 -13.95 -38.28
CA ILE A 401 -2.78 -12.68 -37.92
C ILE A 401 -2.98 -11.78 -39.16
N ARG A 402 -2.05 -11.83 -40.12
CA ARG A 402 -2.16 -11.14 -41.41
C ARG A 402 -3.15 -11.78 -42.37
N GLU A 403 -3.23 -13.10 -42.41
CA GLU A 403 -3.92 -13.86 -43.46
C GLU A 403 -5.32 -14.35 -43.02
N MET A 404 -5.61 -14.37 -41.72
CA MET A 404 -6.94 -14.66 -41.18
C MET A 404 -7.99 -13.63 -41.64
N ILE A 405 -9.15 -14.14 -42.03
CA ILE A 405 -10.36 -13.34 -42.24
C ILE A 405 -11.17 -13.44 -40.96
N LEU A 406 -11.33 -12.32 -40.27
CA LEU A 406 -12.29 -12.20 -39.17
C LEU A 406 -13.67 -11.98 -39.81
N THR A 407 -14.57 -12.93 -39.62
CA THR A 407 -15.89 -12.96 -40.27
C THR A 407 -16.93 -12.23 -39.44
N ASP A 408 -16.94 -12.46 -38.12
CA ASP A 408 -17.76 -11.75 -37.16
C ASP A 408 -16.86 -11.27 -36.02
N ILE A 409 -17.02 -10.00 -35.62
CA ILE A 409 -16.47 -9.45 -34.38
C ILE A 409 -17.67 -8.99 -33.56
N TYR A 410 -17.80 -9.52 -32.34
CA TYR A 410 -18.84 -9.12 -31.41
C TYR A 410 -18.26 -8.91 -30.01
N ASP A 411 -18.75 -7.89 -29.34
CA ASP A 411 -18.44 -7.64 -27.94
C ASP A 411 -19.29 -8.58 -27.07
N ASP A 412 -18.66 -9.19 -26.07
CA ASP A 412 -19.36 -9.81 -24.95
C ASP A 412 -18.77 -9.27 -23.64
N CYS A 413 -19.28 -9.72 -22.50
CA CYS A 413 -18.69 -9.40 -21.22
C CYS A 413 -18.75 -10.57 -20.25
N ALA A 414 -17.61 -10.82 -19.61
CA ALA A 414 -17.55 -11.64 -18.40
C ALA A 414 -17.85 -10.75 -17.19
N PHE A 415 -18.50 -11.33 -16.19
CA PHE A 415 -18.66 -10.67 -14.89
C PHE A 415 -17.73 -11.33 -13.87
N HIS A 416 -16.93 -10.50 -13.21
CA HIS A 416 -16.05 -10.92 -12.11
C HIS A 416 -16.72 -10.54 -10.79
N TYR A 417 -17.11 -11.55 -10.03
CA TYR A 417 -17.56 -11.43 -8.64
C TYR A 417 -16.39 -11.74 -7.70
N LYS A 418 -16.14 -10.86 -6.74
CA LYS A 418 -15.14 -11.04 -5.67
C LYS A 418 -15.86 -10.93 -4.32
N LEU A 419 -15.72 -11.96 -3.48
CA LEU A 419 -16.13 -11.92 -2.08
C LEU A 419 -14.89 -11.86 -1.20
N GLU A 420 -14.82 -10.84 -0.37
CA GLU A 420 -13.83 -10.68 0.69
C GLU A 420 -14.51 -10.90 2.03
N SER A 421 -13.87 -11.64 2.93
CA SER A 421 -14.35 -11.83 4.30
C SER A 421 -13.19 -11.69 5.27
N PHE A 422 -13.32 -10.71 6.15
CA PHE A 422 -12.29 -10.31 7.09
C PHE A 422 -12.52 -11.02 8.42
N GLY A 423 -11.72 -12.07 8.66
CA GLY A 423 -11.75 -12.86 9.88
C GLY A 423 -10.81 -12.28 10.95
N GLU A 424 -11.24 -12.28 12.20
CA GLU A 424 -10.43 -12.01 13.38
C GLU A 424 -10.25 -13.31 14.20
N LYS A 425 -9.01 -13.65 14.54
CA LYS A 425 -8.66 -14.80 15.38
C LYS A 425 -7.91 -14.34 16.63
N ARG A 426 -8.34 -14.79 17.80
CA ARG A 426 -7.68 -14.51 19.09
C ARG A 426 -7.14 -15.77 19.76
N GLU A 427 -5.88 -15.72 20.17
CA GLU A 427 -5.18 -16.81 20.86
C GLU A 427 -4.42 -16.27 22.08
N SER A 428 -4.36 -17.02 23.19
CA SER A 428 -3.58 -16.60 24.38
C SER A 428 -2.47 -17.59 24.69
N THR A 429 -1.27 -17.10 24.99
CA THR A 429 -0.11 -17.92 25.35
C THR A 429 0.59 -17.37 26.60
N PRO A 430 1.09 -18.19 27.52
CA PRO A 430 1.89 -17.71 28.64
C PRO A 430 3.25 -17.20 28.16
N ARG A 431 3.72 -16.09 28.72
CA ARG A 431 5.03 -15.49 28.46
C ARG A 431 5.66 -14.99 29.76
N PHE A 432 6.98 -14.79 29.71
CA PHE A 432 7.73 -14.22 30.82
C PHE A 432 8.85 -13.29 30.33
N THR A 433 9.36 -12.46 31.24
CA THR A 433 10.53 -11.57 31.06
C THR A 433 11.21 -11.32 32.41
N GLY A 434 12.45 -10.83 32.44
CA GLY A 434 13.14 -10.44 33.67
C GLY A 434 12.35 -9.40 34.47
N TYR A 435 12.33 -9.54 35.81
CA TYR A 435 11.69 -8.58 36.70
C TYR A 435 12.74 -7.72 37.42
N TYR A 436 12.84 -6.47 36.99
CA TYR A 436 13.80 -5.46 37.43
C TYR A 436 13.15 -4.31 38.23
N GLY A 437 11.92 -4.50 38.72
CA GLY A 437 11.17 -3.52 39.51
C GLY A 437 10.13 -2.72 38.74
N GLN A 438 9.80 -3.11 37.51
CA GLN A 438 8.72 -2.51 36.73
C GLN A 438 7.35 -2.66 37.43
N SER A 439 6.44 -1.71 37.22
CA SER A 439 5.05 -1.85 37.66
C SER A 439 4.38 -3.07 37.02
N ILE A 440 3.56 -3.78 37.79
CA ILE A 440 2.86 -4.99 37.36
C ILE A 440 1.36 -4.80 37.49
N ASP A 441 0.64 -5.26 36.47
CA ASP A 441 -0.81 -5.33 36.47
C ASP A 441 -1.27 -6.76 36.77
N GLY A 442 -1.34 -7.08 38.06
CA GLY A 442 -1.72 -8.40 38.54
C GLY A 442 -3.18 -8.55 38.95
N THR A 443 -3.50 -9.73 39.45
CA THR A 443 -4.86 -10.11 39.89
C THR A 443 -5.42 -9.24 41.02
N GLU A 444 -4.55 -8.53 41.74
CA GLU A 444 -4.89 -7.52 42.73
C GLU A 444 -5.65 -6.31 42.15
N ASN A 445 -5.47 -6.01 40.86
CA ASN A 445 -6.14 -4.90 40.17
C ASN A 445 -7.49 -5.30 39.55
N GLY A 446 -7.83 -6.60 39.52
CA GLY A 446 -9.09 -7.10 39.00
C GLY A 446 -9.05 -8.54 38.49
N PRO A 447 -10.21 -9.13 38.15
CA PRO A 447 -10.25 -10.40 37.43
C PRO A 447 -9.74 -10.22 35.99
N ALA A 448 -8.94 -11.17 35.51
CA ALA A 448 -8.46 -11.16 34.13
C ALA A 448 -9.64 -11.27 33.13
N PRO A 449 -9.72 -10.38 32.11
CA PRO A 449 -10.79 -10.38 31.12
C PRO A 449 -10.71 -11.58 30.16
N ASN A 450 -11.80 -11.89 29.46
CA ASN A 450 -11.77 -12.85 28.36
C ASN A 450 -10.85 -12.31 27.23
N PRO A 451 -10.10 -13.15 26.49
CA PRO A 451 -9.37 -12.74 25.30
C PRO A 451 -10.16 -11.87 24.30
N TRP A 452 -11.49 -12.04 24.19
CA TRP A 452 -12.36 -11.23 23.34
C TRP A 452 -12.77 -9.88 23.96
N ASP A 453 -12.78 -9.76 25.29
CA ASP A 453 -13.11 -8.51 26.00
C ASP A 453 -11.92 -7.52 26.02
N VAL A 454 -10.69 -8.01 25.77
CA VAL A 454 -9.50 -7.17 25.65
C VAL A 454 -9.66 -6.22 24.46
N ARG A 455 -9.61 -4.92 24.71
CA ARG A 455 -9.69 -3.90 23.65
C ARG A 455 -8.37 -3.85 22.89
N VAL A 456 -8.42 -4.23 21.61
CA VAL A 456 -7.31 -4.11 20.65
C VAL A 456 -7.76 -3.25 19.46
N GLY A 457 -6.82 -2.56 18.82
CA GLY A 457 -7.13 -1.76 17.63
C GLY A 457 -7.44 -2.64 16.42
N VAL A 458 -8.71 -2.71 16.00
CA VAL A 458 -9.11 -3.39 14.75
C VAL A 458 -8.47 -2.66 13.56
N PRO A 459 -7.62 -3.32 12.76
CA PRO A 459 -6.89 -2.71 11.64
C PRO A 459 -7.80 -2.34 10.47
N THR A 460 -7.24 -1.72 9.42
CA THR A 460 -7.96 -1.46 8.17
C THR A 460 -8.62 -2.75 7.65
N LYS A 461 -9.94 -2.72 7.45
CA LYS A 461 -10.71 -3.88 6.98
C LYS A 461 -10.14 -4.39 5.64
N PHE A 462 -10.12 -5.72 5.48
CA PHE A 462 -9.63 -6.43 4.29
C PHE A 462 -8.11 -6.38 4.04
N ILE A 463 -7.31 -6.05 5.07
CA ILE A 463 -5.83 -6.13 5.03
C ILE A 463 -5.34 -7.04 6.16
N ASP A 464 -4.58 -8.09 5.80
CA ASP A 464 -3.98 -9.02 6.77
C ASP A 464 -3.12 -8.29 7.81
N ASN A 465 -3.27 -8.63 9.09
CA ASN A 465 -2.55 -7.98 10.18
C ASN A 465 -2.39 -8.91 11.39
N LYS A 466 -1.42 -8.62 12.26
CA LYS A 466 -1.18 -9.37 13.48
C LYS A 466 -0.63 -8.45 14.58
N ILE A 467 -1.32 -8.41 15.71
CA ILE A 467 -0.97 -7.62 16.90
C ILE A 467 -0.81 -8.56 18.10
N THR A 468 0.13 -8.24 18.98
CA THR A 468 0.30 -8.94 20.26
C THR A 468 0.23 -7.95 21.41
N THR A 469 -0.54 -8.26 22.45
CA THR A 469 -0.64 -7.44 23.67
C THR A 469 -0.64 -8.31 24.91
N GLU A 470 -0.23 -7.77 26.04
CA GLU A 470 -0.45 -8.38 27.36
C GLU A 470 -1.95 -8.34 27.71
N ILE A 471 -2.48 -9.39 28.34
CA ILE A 471 -3.85 -9.42 28.87
C ILE A 471 -3.84 -8.75 30.26
N PRO A 472 -4.68 -7.72 30.50
CA PRO A 472 -4.76 -7.05 31.80
C PRO A 472 -5.00 -7.99 32.97
N HIS A 473 -4.46 -7.63 34.13
CA HIS A 473 -4.59 -8.35 35.40
C HIS A 473 -4.08 -9.81 35.39
N THR A 474 -3.32 -10.22 34.36
CA THR A 474 -2.72 -11.57 34.29
C THR A 474 -1.27 -11.64 34.74
N ALA A 475 -0.65 -10.51 35.06
CA ALA A 475 0.76 -10.46 35.36
C ALA A 475 1.07 -10.84 36.82
N TYR A 476 2.21 -11.48 37.05
CA TYR A 476 2.68 -11.75 38.41
C TYR A 476 4.19 -11.99 38.44
N VAL A 477 4.82 -11.74 39.59
CA VAL A 477 6.24 -12.08 39.81
C VAL A 477 6.37 -13.47 40.38
N LYS A 478 7.35 -14.24 39.90
CA LYS A 478 7.91 -15.39 40.63
C LYS A 478 9.43 -15.27 40.74
N THR A 479 10.00 -15.91 41.75
CA THR A 479 11.44 -16.21 41.78
C THR A 479 11.82 -16.97 40.51
N CYS A 480 12.98 -16.65 39.93
CA CYS A 480 13.45 -17.34 38.73
C CYS A 480 13.83 -18.78 39.07
N SER A 481 13.13 -19.76 38.50
CA SER A 481 13.36 -21.20 38.72
C SER A 481 14.61 -21.75 38.01
N THR A 482 15.38 -20.92 37.30
CA THR A 482 16.65 -21.33 36.67
C THR A 482 17.85 -21.02 37.59
N CYS A 483 17.70 -20.11 38.54
CA CYS A 483 18.75 -19.73 39.50
C CYS A 483 18.25 -19.63 40.94
N ASP A 484 17.02 -20.07 41.21
CA ASP A 484 16.31 -20.00 42.51
C ASP A 484 16.38 -18.67 43.28
N GLY A 485 16.60 -17.57 42.56
CA GLY A 485 16.75 -16.22 43.10
C GLY A 485 18.19 -15.69 43.20
N ASP A 486 19.20 -16.55 43.05
CA ASP A 486 20.64 -16.23 43.22
C ASP A 486 21.23 -15.34 42.13
N LYS A 487 20.45 -14.99 41.10
CA LYS A 487 20.80 -14.12 39.95
C LYS A 487 21.85 -14.68 39.01
N LYS A 488 22.82 -15.43 39.50
CA LYS A 488 23.82 -16.16 38.72
C LYS A 488 23.48 -17.65 38.66
N VAL A 489 23.96 -18.33 37.63
CA VAL A 489 23.95 -19.80 37.47
C VAL A 489 25.38 -20.28 37.20
N ASP A 490 25.65 -21.56 37.44
CA ASP A 490 26.95 -22.14 37.10
C ASP A 490 27.20 -22.05 35.59
N CYS A 491 28.42 -21.67 35.22
CA CYS A 491 28.82 -21.51 33.83
C CYS A 491 28.86 -22.88 33.15
N GLY A 492 27.86 -23.19 32.32
CA GLY A 492 27.78 -24.46 31.59
C GLY A 492 28.94 -24.73 30.61
N SER A 493 29.82 -23.75 30.37
CA SER A 493 31.05 -23.95 29.58
C SER A 493 32.24 -24.46 30.41
N CYS A 494 32.21 -24.32 31.75
CA CYS A 494 33.19 -24.91 32.65
C CYS A 494 32.55 -25.68 33.82
N ASN A 495 31.25 -25.99 33.77
CA ASN A 495 30.48 -26.68 34.81
C ASN A 495 30.75 -26.16 36.24
N GLY A 496 30.77 -24.85 36.44
CA GLY A 496 31.02 -24.23 37.74
C GLY A 496 32.50 -24.09 38.16
N TRP A 497 33.44 -24.77 37.49
CA TRP A 497 34.85 -24.87 37.93
C TRP A 497 35.70 -23.59 37.80
N GLY A 498 35.21 -22.55 37.11
CA GLY A 498 35.97 -21.33 36.82
C GLY A 498 37.09 -21.49 35.79
N SER A 499 37.62 -22.70 35.62
CA SER A 499 38.67 -23.05 34.65
C SER A 499 38.23 -24.14 33.67
N SER A 500 38.85 -24.15 32.49
CA SER A 500 38.80 -25.23 31.51
C SER A 500 40.18 -25.87 31.34
N THR A 501 40.22 -27.14 30.91
CA THR A 501 41.48 -27.80 30.54
C THR A 501 42.18 -27.02 29.44
N CYS A 502 43.48 -26.70 29.62
CA CYS A 502 44.21 -25.93 28.63
C CYS A 502 44.28 -26.67 27.30
N SER A 503 43.67 -26.08 26.28
CA SER A 503 43.57 -26.61 24.92
C SER A 503 44.93 -26.84 24.24
N SER A 504 45.96 -26.06 24.62
CA SER A 504 47.31 -26.15 24.03
C SER A 504 48.12 -27.38 24.51
N CYS A 505 47.88 -27.85 25.73
CA CYS A 505 48.61 -28.98 26.33
C CYS A 505 47.71 -30.14 26.77
N SER A 506 46.41 -30.10 26.44
CA SER A 506 45.41 -31.11 26.83
C SER A 506 45.43 -31.46 28.33
N GLY A 507 45.73 -30.48 29.20
CA GLY A 507 45.81 -30.69 30.64
C GLY A 507 47.16 -31.13 31.21
N SER A 508 48.17 -31.44 30.40
CA SER A 508 49.48 -31.93 30.89
C SER A 508 50.32 -30.89 31.65
N GLY A 509 50.04 -29.60 31.44
CA GLY A 509 50.90 -28.50 31.88
C GLY A 509 52.22 -28.39 31.10
N ARG A 510 52.43 -29.18 30.03
CA ARG A 510 53.69 -29.21 29.27
C ARG A 510 53.51 -29.19 27.76
N ASP A 511 54.50 -28.66 27.07
CA ASP A 511 54.57 -28.67 25.59
C ASP A 511 55.17 -29.98 25.04
N SER A 512 55.42 -30.02 23.72
CA SER A 512 55.99 -31.19 23.04
C SER A 512 57.43 -31.50 23.44
N ASP A 513 58.14 -30.55 24.06
CA ASP A 513 59.56 -30.65 24.40
C ASP A 513 59.75 -30.83 25.94
N ASP A 514 58.67 -31.22 26.65
CA ASP A 514 58.58 -31.40 28.10
C ASP A 514 58.81 -30.12 28.94
N ASN A 515 58.79 -28.93 28.31
CA ASN A 515 58.85 -27.65 29.02
C ASN A 515 57.47 -27.24 29.54
N SER A 516 57.43 -26.31 30.50
CA SER A 516 56.17 -25.76 31.01
C SER A 516 55.36 -25.08 29.90
N CYS A 517 54.11 -25.54 29.71
CA CYS A 517 53.23 -25.01 28.65
C CYS A 517 53.00 -23.51 28.81
N ILE A 518 53.41 -22.73 27.80
CA ILE A 518 53.37 -21.26 27.81
C ILE A 518 51.92 -20.75 27.94
N SER A 519 50.96 -21.36 27.25
CA SER A 519 49.56 -20.92 27.22
C SER A 519 48.87 -20.93 28.59
N CYS A 520 49.30 -21.82 29.50
CA CYS A 520 48.74 -21.95 30.86
C CYS A 520 49.78 -21.72 31.97
N GLY A 521 50.98 -21.24 31.64
CA GLY A 521 52.07 -21.07 32.61
C GLY A 521 52.47 -22.36 33.34
N GLY A 522 52.23 -23.53 32.73
CA GLY A 522 52.48 -24.84 33.33
C GLY A 522 51.38 -25.41 34.22
N SER A 523 50.25 -24.73 34.42
CA SER A 523 49.16 -25.20 35.30
C SER A 523 48.35 -26.38 34.74
N GLY A 524 48.32 -26.54 33.42
CA GLY A 524 47.42 -27.45 32.71
C GLY A 524 45.99 -26.92 32.51
N SER A 525 45.62 -25.78 33.09
CA SER A 525 44.28 -25.19 33.01
C SER A 525 44.29 -23.70 32.65
N GLU A 526 43.23 -23.25 31.98
CA GLU A 526 43.04 -21.85 31.58
C GLU A 526 41.72 -21.32 32.18
N SER A 527 41.65 -20.04 32.53
CA SER A 527 40.43 -19.41 33.02
C SER A 527 39.31 -19.53 31.98
N CYS A 528 38.11 -19.90 32.42
CA CYS A 528 36.98 -20.10 31.52
C CYS A 528 36.55 -18.77 30.88
N TRP A 529 36.76 -18.63 29.58
CA TRP A 529 36.45 -17.41 28.81
C TRP A 529 35.01 -16.88 28.97
N ARG A 530 34.05 -17.74 29.34
CA ARG A 530 32.63 -17.39 29.45
C ARG A 530 32.23 -16.83 30.81
N CYS A 531 33.02 -17.10 31.85
CA CYS A 531 32.81 -16.56 33.20
C CYS A 531 34.06 -15.90 33.78
N SER A 532 35.10 -15.64 32.97
CA SER A 532 36.34 -14.95 33.37
C SER A 532 37.13 -15.58 34.54
N GLY A 533 36.77 -16.77 35.02
CA GLY A 533 37.33 -17.40 36.23
C GLY A 533 36.32 -17.60 37.36
N ASP A 534 35.20 -16.86 37.35
CA ASP A 534 34.19 -16.76 38.41
C ASP A 534 33.41 -18.07 38.65
N GLY A 535 33.49 -19.01 37.70
CA GLY A 535 32.70 -20.25 37.69
C GLY A 535 31.21 -20.05 37.38
N LYS A 536 30.68 -18.83 37.55
CA LYS A 536 29.27 -18.48 37.40
C LYS A 536 29.03 -17.39 36.34
N VAL A 537 27.82 -17.34 35.80
CA VAL A 537 27.36 -16.32 34.83
C VAL A 537 25.98 -15.81 35.22
N ASP A 538 25.60 -14.62 34.78
CA ASP A 538 24.26 -14.08 35.03
C ASP A 538 23.18 -14.97 34.40
N CYS A 539 22.07 -15.15 35.12
CA CYS A 539 20.97 -16.01 34.71
C CYS A 539 20.16 -15.37 33.58
N SER A 540 20.34 -15.87 32.35
CA SER A 540 19.65 -15.39 31.15
C SER A 540 18.12 -15.53 31.18
N THR A 541 17.56 -16.38 32.05
CA THR A 541 16.09 -16.50 32.21
C THR A 541 15.48 -15.28 32.91
N CYS A 542 16.27 -14.56 33.72
CA CYS A 542 15.82 -13.41 34.50
C CYS A 542 16.73 -12.18 34.37
N ASP A 543 17.61 -12.16 33.37
CA ASP A 543 18.57 -11.10 33.08
C ASP A 543 19.40 -10.64 34.30
N GLY A 544 19.74 -11.58 35.18
CA GLY A 544 20.50 -11.30 36.42
C GLY A 544 19.70 -10.65 37.56
N TYR A 545 18.36 -10.57 37.48
CA TYR A 545 17.54 -9.97 38.54
C TYR A 545 16.98 -10.97 39.57
N GLY A 546 17.07 -12.28 39.30
CA GLY A 546 16.63 -13.36 40.21
C GLY A 546 15.11 -13.55 40.27
N LYS A 547 14.34 -12.70 39.59
CA LYS A 547 12.88 -12.73 39.51
C LYS A 547 12.41 -12.58 38.06
N VAL A 548 11.26 -13.15 37.74
CA VAL A 548 10.63 -13.09 36.42
C VAL A 548 9.19 -12.62 36.52
N LYS A 549 8.78 -11.70 35.63
CA LYS A 549 7.39 -11.32 35.41
C LYS A 549 6.78 -12.32 34.44
N TRP A 550 5.80 -13.09 34.89
CA TRP A 550 4.92 -13.89 34.03
C TRP A 550 3.67 -13.10 33.66
N TYR A 551 3.08 -13.38 32.51
CA TYR A 551 1.82 -12.79 32.03
C TYR A 551 1.20 -13.66 30.92
N ARG A 552 -0.05 -13.40 30.53
CA ARG A 552 -0.65 -13.98 29.32
C ARG A 552 -0.53 -13.00 28.16
N LEU A 553 0.08 -13.42 27.07
CA LEU A 553 0.13 -12.68 25.81
C LEU A 553 -1.07 -13.07 24.94
N LEU A 554 -1.92 -12.10 24.62
CA LEU A 554 -2.92 -12.18 23.57
C LEU A 554 -2.27 -11.95 22.21
N ILE A 555 -2.57 -12.82 21.25
CA ILE A 555 -2.21 -12.72 19.85
C ILE A 555 -3.51 -12.56 19.08
N VAL A 556 -3.68 -11.45 18.38
CA VAL A 556 -4.82 -11.20 17.51
C VAL A 556 -4.34 -11.14 16.07
N THR A 557 -4.94 -11.97 15.21
CA THR A 557 -4.61 -12.07 13.79
C THR A 557 -5.86 -11.75 12.99
N TRP A 558 -5.75 -10.80 12.06
CA TRP A 558 -6.79 -10.52 11.09
C TRP A 558 -6.36 -11.03 9.72
N LYS A 559 -7.30 -11.62 8.99
CA LYS A 559 -7.05 -12.21 7.67
C LYS A 559 -8.18 -11.90 6.71
N ASN A 560 -7.84 -11.45 5.51
CA ASN A 560 -8.77 -11.28 4.40
C ASN A 560 -8.83 -12.56 3.56
N HIS A 561 -9.93 -13.29 3.65
CA HIS A 561 -10.19 -14.44 2.81
C HIS A 561 -10.92 -13.98 1.55
N VAL A 562 -10.30 -14.23 0.39
CA VAL A 562 -10.80 -13.78 -0.91
C VAL A 562 -11.18 -14.98 -1.78
N ASP A 563 -12.44 -15.06 -2.17
CA ASP A 563 -12.91 -15.96 -3.23
C ASP A 563 -13.32 -15.14 -4.46
N ASN A 564 -13.00 -15.66 -5.64
CA ASN A 564 -13.37 -15.06 -6.92
C ASN A 564 -14.23 -16.02 -7.74
N PHE A 565 -15.23 -15.49 -8.42
CA PHE A 565 -16.00 -16.18 -9.46
C PHE A 565 -16.00 -15.32 -10.72
N VAL A 566 -15.97 -15.97 -11.88
CA VAL A 566 -16.03 -15.31 -13.18
C VAL A 566 -17.07 -16.03 -14.03
N SER A 567 -18.08 -15.30 -14.54
CA SER A 567 -18.97 -15.85 -15.56
C SER A 567 -18.20 -15.92 -16.89
N ASN A 568 -17.88 -17.15 -17.29
CA ASN A 568 -16.98 -17.44 -18.40
C ASN A 568 -17.71 -18.32 -19.42
N LYS A 569 -18.49 -17.67 -20.30
CA LYS A 569 -19.35 -18.32 -21.29
C LYS A 569 -18.52 -18.91 -22.45
N ASP A 570 -17.44 -18.22 -22.82
CA ASP A 570 -16.59 -18.55 -23.97
C ASP A 570 -15.38 -19.46 -23.65
N ASN A 571 -15.29 -19.99 -22.42
CA ASN A 571 -14.19 -20.85 -21.93
C ASN A 571 -12.78 -20.22 -22.03
N LEU A 572 -12.69 -18.90 -21.91
CA LEU A 572 -11.40 -18.18 -21.86
C LEU A 572 -10.59 -18.54 -20.60
N PRO A 573 -9.25 -18.37 -20.59
CA PRO A 573 -8.44 -18.61 -19.40
C PRO A 573 -8.88 -17.69 -18.25
N LYS A 574 -9.34 -18.28 -17.13
CA LYS A 574 -9.93 -17.52 -16.02
C LYS A 574 -8.98 -16.48 -15.43
N ASP A 575 -7.69 -16.81 -15.35
CA ASP A 575 -6.66 -15.95 -14.76
C ASP A 575 -6.52 -14.65 -15.55
N LEU A 576 -6.53 -14.71 -16.89
CA LEU A 576 -6.52 -13.52 -17.76
C LEU A 576 -7.77 -12.63 -17.57
N ILE A 577 -8.93 -13.21 -17.25
CA ILE A 577 -10.14 -12.43 -16.96
C ILE A 577 -10.03 -11.74 -15.59
N LEU A 578 -9.38 -12.38 -14.60
CA LEU A 578 -9.11 -11.75 -13.30
C LEU A 578 -8.10 -10.60 -13.43
N GLU A 579 -7.03 -10.79 -14.18
CA GLU A 579 -5.94 -9.82 -14.41
C GLU A 579 -6.35 -8.64 -15.32
N SER A 580 -7.26 -8.84 -16.27
CA SER A 580 -7.70 -7.78 -17.19
C SER A 580 -8.38 -6.61 -16.47
N SER A 581 -8.25 -5.39 -17.02
CA SER A 581 -8.97 -4.21 -16.53
C SER A 581 -10.48 -4.40 -16.64
N GLY A 582 -11.22 -4.12 -15.57
CA GLY A 582 -12.69 -4.15 -15.55
C GLY A 582 -13.27 -2.91 -14.90
N ARG A 583 -14.55 -2.64 -15.15
CA ARG A 583 -15.28 -1.55 -14.49
C ARG A 583 -16.13 -2.09 -13.36
N GLU A 584 -15.96 -1.53 -12.17
CA GLU A 584 -16.78 -1.85 -11.00
C GLU A 584 -18.23 -1.42 -11.25
N MET A 585 -19.16 -2.36 -11.01
CA MET A 585 -20.59 -2.23 -11.25
C MET A 585 -21.40 -2.20 -9.96
N PHE A 586 -20.88 -2.86 -8.93
CA PHE A 586 -21.53 -3.00 -7.63
C PHE A 586 -20.44 -3.23 -6.58
N ASN A 587 -20.55 -2.50 -5.47
CA ASN A 587 -19.67 -2.63 -4.32
C ASN A 587 -20.52 -2.49 -3.05
N GLN A 588 -20.52 -3.53 -2.22
CA GLN A 588 -21.27 -3.55 -0.98
C GLN A 588 -20.37 -4.06 0.14
N GLN A 589 -20.36 -3.32 1.25
CA GLN A 589 -19.62 -3.67 2.45
C GLN A 589 -20.57 -3.70 3.65
N GLY A 590 -20.40 -4.67 4.54
CA GLY A 590 -21.13 -4.79 5.79
C GLY A 590 -20.42 -5.72 6.76
N ASP A 591 -20.95 -5.90 7.97
CA ASP A 591 -20.42 -6.92 8.89
C ASP A 591 -20.74 -8.33 8.37
N LYS A 592 -21.90 -8.47 7.73
CA LYS A 592 -22.25 -9.53 6.77
C LYS A 592 -22.85 -8.90 5.52
N VAL A 593 -22.80 -9.64 4.41
CA VAL A 593 -23.36 -9.25 3.11
C VAL A 593 -24.36 -10.30 2.65
N ASP A 594 -25.43 -9.85 2.01
CA ASP A 594 -26.44 -10.73 1.42
C ASP A 594 -26.05 -11.16 -0.01
N PRO A 595 -26.56 -12.30 -0.50
CA PRO A 595 -26.41 -12.68 -1.90
C PRO A 595 -26.96 -11.63 -2.87
N VAL A 596 -26.23 -11.40 -3.96
CA VAL A 596 -26.68 -10.59 -5.08
C VAL A 596 -27.85 -11.31 -5.76
N ASN A 597 -28.90 -10.56 -6.10
CA ASN A 597 -30.13 -11.05 -6.72
C ASN A 597 -30.62 -10.15 -7.88
N THR A 598 -29.73 -9.27 -8.31
CA THR A 598 -29.97 -8.14 -9.22
C THR A 598 -28.84 -7.98 -10.24
N ALA A 599 -27.94 -8.97 -10.35
CA ALA A 599 -26.83 -8.93 -11.30
C ALA A 599 -27.34 -9.00 -12.76
N PRO A 600 -26.57 -8.45 -13.72
CA PRO A 600 -26.89 -8.63 -15.14
C PRO A 600 -26.78 -10.08 -15.61
N ASP A 601 -26.01 -10.92 -14.89
CA ASP A 601 -25.77 -12.32 -15.19
C ASP A 601 -26.17 -13.21 -13.99
N LYS A 602 -27.12 -14.12 -14.19
CA LYS A 602 -27.64 -15.02 -13.14
C LYS A 602 -26.56 -15.91 -12.51
N LEU A 603 -25.48 -16.19 -13.24
CA LEU A 603 -24.35 -16.96 -12.69
C LEU A 603 -23.67 -16.21 -11.52
N ILE A 604 -23.76 -14.88 -11.49
CA ILE A 604 -23.26 -14.06 -10.38
C ILE A 604 -24.18 -14.14 -9.17
N ASP A 605 -25.51 -14.13 -9.38
CA ASP A 605 -26.48 -14.31 -8.30
C ASP A 605 -26.27 -15.69 -7.62
N GLU A 606 -26.19 -16.76 -8.42
CA GLU A 606 -25.92 -18.12 -7.94
C GLU A 606 -24.56 -18.24 -7.23
N ALA A 607 -23.49 -17.71 -7.83
CA ALA A 607 -22.15 -17.73 -7.24
C ALA A 607 -22.08 -16.95 -5.92
N SER A 608 -22.76 -15.81 -5.82
CA SER A 608 -22.79 -15.02 -4.58
C SER A 608 -23.38 -15.82 -3.42
N ALA A 609 -24.52 -16.49 -3.64
CA ALA A 609 -25.17 -17.33 -2.64
C ALA A 609 -24.30 -18.52 -2.20
N VAL A 610 -23.57 -19.13 -3.13
CA VAL A 610 -22.64 -20.24 -2.85
C VAL A 610 -21.42 -19.77 -2.07
N LEU A 611 -20.78 -18.68 -2.49
CA LEU A 611 -19.54 -18.18 -1.87
C LEU A 611 -19.77 -17.57 -0.49
N ILE A 612 -20.85 -16.81 -0.30
CA ILE A 612 -21.23 -16.29 1.03
C ILE A 612 -21.51 -17.45 1.99
N ARG A 613 -22.24 -18.49 1.54
CA ARG A 613 -22.47 -19.70 2.33
C ARG A 613 -21.15 -20.42 2.65
N LYS A 614 -20.24 -20.59 1.68
CA LYS A 614 -18.92 -21.18 1.89
C LYS A 614 -18.14 -20.41 2.96
N HIS A 615 -18.02 -19.10 2.83
CA HIS A 615 -17.27 -18.26 3.78
C HIS A 615 -17.85 -18.35 5.21
N ASN A 616 -19.17 -18.37 5.36
CA ASN A 616 -19.84 -18.49 6.67
C ASN A 616 -19.53 -19.80 7.43
N PHE A 617 -19.01 -20.84 6.76
CA PHE A 617 -18.65 -22.12 7.39
C PHE A 617 -17.17 -22.50 7.28
N SER A 618 -16.37 -21.80 6.47
CA SER A 618 -14.97 -22.18 6.20
C SER A 618 -13.98 -21.79 7.31
N PHE A 619 -14.34 -20.82 8.16
CA PHE A 619 -13.39 -20.18 9.09
C PHE A 619 -13.81 -20.36 10.56
N GLY A 620 -14.16 -21.59 10.98
CA GLY A 620 -14.76 -21.86 12.30
C GLY A 620 -13.94 -21.48 13.55
N ASN A 621 -12.66 -21.10 13.39
CA ASN A 621 -11.80 -20.59 14.47
C ASN A 621 -11.62 -19.05 14.41
N GLU A 622 -12.33 -18.36 13.52
CA GLU A 622 -12.23 -16.93 13.26
C GLU A 622 -13.62 -16.29 13.31
N LEU A 623 -13.70 -15.07 13.84
CA LEU A 623 -14.90 -14.26 13.82
C LEU A 623 -14.88 -13.38 12.56
N ILE A 624 -15.82 -13.58 11.63
CA ILE A 624 -15.99 -12.65 10.49
C ILE A 624 -16.51 -11.32 11.03
N ILE A 625 -15.70 -10.26 10.92
CA ILE A 625 -16.00 -8.90 11.38
C ILE A 625 -16.31 -7.91 10.24
N ALA A 626 -16.12 -8.34 8.99
CA ALA A 626 -16.57 -7.62 7.80
C ALA A 626 -16.63 -8.54 6.59
N GLN A 627 -17.52 -8.23 5.64
CA GLN A 627 -17.54 -8.80 4.31
C GLN A 627 -17.68 -7.68 3.27
N ARG A 628 -17.08 -7.88 2.09
CA ARG A 628 -17.21 -6.97 0.94
C ARG A 628 -17.45 -7.78 -0.33
N ILE A 629 -18.46 -7.37 -1.09
CA ILE A 629 -18.78 -7.86 -2.43
C ILE A 629 -18.33 -6.81 -3.42
N ILE A 630 -17.61 -7.23 -4.46
CA ILE A 630 -17.32 -6.42 -5.65
C ILE A 630 -17.80 -7.20 -6.87
N VAL A 631 -18.57 -6.56 -7.76
CA VAL A 631 -18.89 -7.09 -9.09
C VAL A 631 -18.32 -6.14 -10.13
N ALA A 632 -17.49 -6.65 -11.02
CA ALA A 632 -16.90 -5.89 -12.13
C ALA A 632 -17.32 -6.48 -13.49
N GLN A 633 -17.62 -5.61 -14.45
CA GLN A 633 -17.81 -5.98 -15.85
C GLN A 633 -16.44 -5.97 -16.55
N LYS A 634 -16.07 -7.11 -17.14
CA LYS A 634 -14.83 -7.32 -17.91
C LYS A 634 -15.22 -7.40 -19.39
N LEU A 635 -14.69 -6.51 -20.23
CA LEU A 635 -14.95 -6.58 -21.67
C LEU A 635 -14.27 -7.81 -22.27
N LEU A 636 -15.00 -8.53 -23.09
CA LEU A 636 -14.48 -9.58 -23.96
C LEU A 636 -14.75 -9.19 -25.41
N VAL A 637 -13.80 -9.53 -26.29
CA VAL A 637 -14.02 -9.42 -27.74
C VAL A 637 -13.80 -10.79 -28.33
N CYS A 638 -14.86 -11.29 -28.93
CA CYS A 638 -14.90 -12.60 -29.55
C CYS A 638 -14.92 -12.40 -31.07
N SER A 639 -14.12 -13.20 -31.77
CA SER A 639 -14.03 -13.14 -33.22
C SER A 639 -14.05 -14.53 -33.84
N SER A 640 -14.96 -14.74 -34.79
CA SER A 640 -14.95 -15.93 -35.65
C SER A 640 -13.94 -15.73 -36.78
N GLY A 641 -13.20 -16.77 -37.13
CA GLY A 641 -12.25 -16.72 -38.23
C GLY A 641 -12.08 -18.07 -38.91
N SER A 642 -11.91 -18.05 -40.22
CA SER A 642 -11.59 -19.23 -41.03
C SER A 642 -10.16 -19.13 -41.55
N ASP A 643 -9.46 -20.27 -41.59
CA ASP A 643 -8.15 -20.36 -42.25
C ASP A 643 -8.35 -20.53 -43.76
N LYS A 644 -7.38 -20.05 -44.56
CA LYS A 644 -7.41 -20.17 -46.02
C LYS A 644 -6.74 -21.48 -46.48
N THR A 645 -7.28 -22.61 -46.05
CA THR A 645 -6.88 -23.96 -46.50
C THR A 645 -8.08 -24.88 -46.63
#